data_AF-A0A7W7SYL8-F1
#
_entry.id   AF-A0A7W7SYL8-F1
#
_cell.length_a   1.000
_cell.length_b   1.000
_cell.length_c   1.000
_cell.angle_alpha   90.00
_cell.angle_beta   90.00
_cell.angle_gamma   90.00
#
_symmetry.space_group_name_H-M   'P 1'
#
loop_
_entity.id
_entity.type
_entity.pdbx_description
1 polymer ?
#
loop_
_entity_poly.entity_id
_entity_poly.type
_entity_poly.pdbx_seq_one_letter_code
_entity_poly.pdbx_strand_id
1 'polypeptide(L)'
;MGVGAVDRHGRVGLRVLDRLPAWFRFVLVTLAVFVCGVIASRPAGAADDRPLTGDVADAARAVGRMTAPDRTTDPLAAFPADFDEVTGRDPRTITAPDGTLRAVDPGGGCSGPAGDTEWDFGTACRAHDLGYDLLRYAEHKGRPLPANARRSLDARLAADMHGQCDLNPRGAATRCHLVARIYAGGLAFNSWRQRWGPPGHEPVVAWGLGSAVVVFLLLARLPRRRGPAHGPVVPPEDDRYATFLRLGSLGTVVVAQSVLTVLHWAGLDADRLWPLTWVLQATSVFYFAGGHANLVGWHAVRAHGGGYGRYLTGRITWLLRPILGFVLAWLVLPLPLELLDADKSRVETFGRLIAHPLWFLGLYLVAIAATPVMARLHRAFRHATPLVLLGVMTVVDLVRVIFGWRTGGYLNLVLGALFLQQLGFHYADGSLRNIPRRVLALVASASVPVLLVLITVGGYPRAMMALPDERVSNLSPPTICLLVLGVGQLCLVLLLRDRITAWLGGRRAWRVVAYARTAPMTLYLGYLTALAGVVGVLGLLDAPSTFALPRWPAVLVLMLVPLLLAFHRFERRFLPSPCHTRETHRTRLAATLGVGYGVLGVLGFVVTGFSGTTATLVVLDVDPLQNLIHLLLGWYLLHTAKSGACHRRRPWLLTALACVPPLLVLRPTTPMVALHVVTMAAALLAAIPNEQSARDQRQPQHA
;
A
#
# COMPACT_ATOMS: atom_id res chain seq x y z
N MET A 1 -38.25 4.71 -34.14
CA MET A 1 -38.42 6.14 -33.81
C MET A 1 -38.54 6.25 -32.29
N GLY A 2 -37.84 7.20 -31.67
CA GLY A 2 -37.77 7.34 -30.20
C GLY A 2 -36.36 7.25 -29.61
N VAL A 3 -35.35 7.85 -30.26
CA VAL A 3 -34.05 8.11 -29.62
C VAL A 3 -34.05 9.60 -29.26
N GLY A 4 -34.41 9.92 -28.03
CA GLY A 4 -34.50 11.30 -27.57
C GLY A 4 -34.23 11.41 -26.08
N ALA A 5 -33.15 12.13 -25.76
CA ALA A 5 -32.86 12.74 -24.47
C ALA A 5 -32.58 11.81 -23.27
N VAL A 6 -31.31 11.42 -23.07
CA VAL A 6 -30.78 11.21 -21.72
C VAL A 6 -29.39 11.85 -21.60
N ASP A 7 -29.24 12.65 -20.54
CA ASP A 7 -28.00 13.13 -19.91
C ASP A 7 -27.25 14.35 -20.48
N ARG A 8 -27.87 15.53 -20.35
CA ARG A 8 -27.16 16.83 -20.35
C ARG A 8 -26.80 17.36 -18.95
N HIS A 9 -27.06 16.67 -17.84
CA HIS A 9 -26.90 17.28 -16.49
C HIS A 9 -25.76 16.71 -15.60
N GLY A 10 -24.98 15.72 -16.03
CA GLY A 10 -23.89 15.16 -15.20
C GLY A 10 -22.53 15.91 -15.21
N ARG A 11 -22.38 16.98 -16.00
CA ARG A 11 -21.07 17.55 -16.44
C ARG A 11 -20.47 18.67 -15.56
N VAL A 12 -20.93 18.90 -14.32
CA VAL A 12 -20.57 20.15 -13.61
C VAL A 12 -19.24 20.11 -12.82
N GLY A 13 -18.96 19.10 -11.98
CA GLY A 13 -17.84 19.24 -11.02
C GLY A 13 -16.44 18.80 -11.47
N LEU A 14 -16.27 18.04 -12.58
CA LEU A 14 -14.92 17.77 -13.14
C LEU A 14 -14.47 18.88 -14.09
N ARG A 15 -15.41 19.75 -14.52
CA ARG A 15 -15.07 20.98 -15.22
C ARG A 15 -14.40 22.00 -14.29
N VAL A 16 -14.55 21.93 -12.97
CA VAL A 16 -13.91 22.90 -12.08
C VAL A 16 -12.39 22.76 -12.13
N LEU A 17 -11.86 21.56 -11.89
CA LEU A 17 -10.41 21.28 -12.01
C LEU A 17 -9.85 21.44 -13.42
N ASP A 18 -10.63 21.13 -14.47
CA ASP A 18 -10.19 21.35 -15.86
C ASP A 18 -10.36 22.80 -16.33
N ARG A 19 -11.11 23.64 -15.60
CA ARG A 19 -11.21 25.10 -15.77
C ARG A 19 -10.16 25.86 -14.95
N LEU A 20 -9.58 25.23 -13.92
CA LEU A 20 -8.50 25.83 -13.15
C LEU A 20 -7.26 25.98 -14.05
N PRO A 21 -6.52 27.10 -13.92
CA PRO A 21 -5.25 27.29 -14.61
C PRO A 21 -4.31 26.10 -14.37
N ALA A 22 -3.50 25.76 -15.38
CA ALA A 22 -2.55 24.65 -15.27
C ALA A 22 -1.60 24.80 -14.08
N TRP A 23 -1.20 26.04 -13.74
CA TRP A 23 -0.38 26.34 -12.57
C TRP A 23 -1.08 26.04 -11.25
N PHE A 24 -2.39 26.31 -11.13
CA PHE A 24 -3.14 26.04 -9.90
C PHE A 24 -3.30 24.54 -9.67
N ARG A 25 -3.59 23.79 -10.74
CA ARG A 25 -3.62 22.32 -10.71
C ARG A 25 -2.24 21.76 -10.34
N PHE A 26 -1.17 22.34 -10.86
CA PHE A 26 0.19 21.96 -10.55
C PHE A 26 0.47 22.13 -9.06
N VAL A 27 0.14 23.28 -8.47
CA VAL A 27 0.32 23.55 -7.05
C VAL A 27 -0.48 22.55 -6.19
N LEU A 28 -1.75 22.31 -6.53
CA LEU A 28 -2.60 21.39 -5.76
C LEU A 28 -2.11 19.94 -5.81
N VAL A 29 -1.69 19.46 -6.99
CA VAL A 29 -1.09 18.12 -7.13
C VAL A 29 0.24 18.05 -6.39
N THR A 30 1.08 19.07 -6.51
CA THR A 30 2.37 19.13 -5.82
C THR A 30 2.20 19.07 -4.31
N LEU A 31 1.25 19.84 -3.77
CA LEU A 31 0.93 19.84 -2.35
C LEU A 31 0.41 18.47 -1.89
N ALA A 32 -0.54 17.87 -2.63
CA ALA A 32 -1.08 16.55 -2.28
C ALA A 32 -0.01 15.46 -2.30
N VAL A 33 0.89 15.49 -3.29
CA VAL A 33 2.03 14.58 -3.37
C VAL A 33 3.01 14.79 -2.25
N PHE A 34 3.36 16.05 -1.96
CA PHE A 34 4.27 16.39 -0.87
C PHE A 34 3.72 15.86 0.46
N VAL A 35 2.43 16.07 0.73
CA VAL A 35 1.75 15.51 1.91
C VAL A 35 1.83 13.99 1.91
N CYS A 36 1.46 13.30 0.83
CA CYS A 36 1.53 11.83 0.78
C CYS A 36 2.96 11.30 0.94
N GLY A 37 3.96 11.96 0.34
CA GLY A 37 5.37 11.61 0.44
C GLY A 37 5.92 11.80 1.85
N VAL A 38 5.59 12.93 2.50
CA VAL A 38 5.93 13.18 3.90
C VAL A 38 5.32 12.13 4.80
N ILE A 39 4.06 11.72 4.58
CA ILE A 39 3.43 10.71 5.43
C ILE A 39 4.01 9.32 5.21
N ALA A 40 4.23 8.94 3.95
CA ALA A 40 4.90 7.69 3.59
C ALA A 40 6.34 7.64 4.13
N SER A 41 6.94 8.80 4.46
CA SER A 41 8.27 8.92 5.05
C SER A 41 8.38 8.68 6.54
N ARG A 42 7.24 8.72 7.23
CA ARG A 42 7.26 8.69 8.68
C ARG A 42 7.68 7.28 9.11
N PRO A 43 8.64 7.13 10.05
CA PRO A 43 9.02 5.83 10.58
C PRO A 43 7.83 5.20 11.31
N ALA A 44 7.93 3.89 11.57
CA ALA A 44 7.02 3.21 12.48
C ALA A 44 7.03 3.89 13.86
N GLY A 45 5.87 4.01 14.50
CA GLY A 45 5.80 4.56 15.86
C GLY A 45 6.28 3.52 16.87
N ALA A 46 7.19 3.89 17.78
CA ALA A 46 7.46 3.08 18.96
C ALA A 46 6.26 3.21 19.93
N ALA A 47 5.57 2.09 20.16
CA ALA A 47 4.58 1.95 21.22
C ALA A 47 5.03 0.80 22.12
N ASP A 48 5.67 1.13 23.22
CA ASP A 48 6.04 0.17 24.26
C ASP A 48 5.79 0.82 25.63
N ASP A 49 4.66 0.46 26.24
CA ASP A 49 4.17 1.05 27.49
C ASP A 49 4.75 0.38 28.74
N ARG A 50 5.72 -0.54 28.60
CA ARG A 50 6.37 -1.18 29.75
C ARG A 50 7.09 -0.14 30.64
N PRO A 51 7.28 -0.37 31.94
CA PRO A 51 8.12 0.52 32.74
C PRO A 51 9.56 0.57 32.18
N LEU A 52 10.17 1.77 32.11
CA LEU A 52 11.59 1.90 31.75
C LEU A 52 12.45 1.37 32.90
N THR A 53 13.54 0.66 32.59
CA THR A 53 14.43 0.05 33.60
C THR A 53 15.90 0.23 33.19
N GLY A 54 16.81 0.17 34.18
CA GLY A 54 18.25 0.30 34.00
C GLY A 54 18.66 1.59 33.28
N ASP A 55 19.71 1.50 32.47
CA ASP A 55 20.30 2.54 31.63
C ASP A 55 19.27 3.39 30.84
N VAL A 56 18.19 2.78 30.37
CA VAL A 56 17.15 3.48 29.60
C VAL A 56 16.31 4.39 30.52
N ALA A 57 16.06 3.97 31.76
CA ALA A 57 15.42 4.82 32.76
C ALA A 57 16.34 5.98 33.17
N ASP A 58 17.65 5.76 33.19
CA ASP A 58 18.66 6.77 33.52
C ASP A 58 18.71 7.82 32.41
N ALA A 59 18.74 7.40 31.14
CA ALA A 59 18.62 8.30 29.99
C ALA A 59 17.33 9.14 30.03
N ALA A 60 16.20 8.57 30.45
CA ALA A 60 14.95 9.32 30.62
C ALA A 60 15.05 10.39 31.73
N ARG A 61 15.75 10.09 32.84
CA ARG A 61 16.00 11.06 33.91
C ARG A 61 16.95 12.17 33.45
N ALA A 62 18.00 11.82 32.71
CA ALA A 62 18.91 12.78 32.09
C ALA A 62 18.17 13.76 31.18
N VAL A 63 17.29 13.27 30.29
CA VAL A 63 16.43 14.13 29.45
C VAL A 63 15.57 15.05 30.32
N GLY A 64 14.97 14.52 31.41
CA GLY A 64 14.23 15.32 32.38
C GLY A 64 15.05 16.51 32.92
N ARG A 65 16.28 16.26 33.38
CA ARG A 65 17.20 17.29 33.89
C ARG A 65 17.60 18.30 32.82
N MET A 66 17.86 17.86 31.60
CA MET A 66 18.21 18.77 30.50
C MET A 66 17.05 19.70 30.11
N THR A 67 15.81 19.24 30.26
CA THR A 67 14.62 20.05 29.89
C THR A 67 14.13 20.99 30.99
N ALA A 68 14.59 20.79 32.23
CA ALA A 68 14.31 21.63 33.39
C ALA A 68 15.62 22.09 34.07
N PRO A 69 16.43 22.91 33.38
CA PRO A 69 17.72 23.38 33.87
C PRO A 69 17.56 24.33 35.07
N ASP A 70 18.49 24.24 36.02
CA ASP A 70 18.54 25.10 37.20
C ASP A 70 19.98 25.59 37.45
N ARG A 71 20.21 26.38 38.51
CA ARG A 71 21.52 27.01 38.79
C ARG A 71 22.44 26.20 39.71
N THR A 72 21.93 25.11 40.28
CA THR A 72 22.53 24.41 41.42
C THR A 72 22.80 22.94 41.17
N THR A 73 22.05 22.32 40.26
CA THR A 73 22.11 20.89 39.97
C THR A 73 22.87 20.68 38.67
N ASP A 74 23.92 19.86 38.72
CA ASP A 74 24.61 19.42 37.53
C ASP A 74 23.73 18.42 36.74
N PRO A 75 23.30 18.74 35.50
CA PRO A 75 22.51 17.82 34.68
C PRO A 75 23.26 16.53 34.31
N LEU A 76 24.60 16.53 34.26
CA LEU A 76 25.40 15.35 33.92
C LEU A 76 25.32 14.26 34.98
N ALA A 77 25.02 14.61 36.24
CA ALA A 77 24.87 13.63 37.32
C ALA A 77 23.72 12.64 37.09
N ALA A 78 22.81 12.91 36.15
CA ALA A 78 21.71 12.01 35.78
C ALA A 78 22.00 11.13 34.56
N PHE A 79 23.16 11.27 33.91
CA PHE A 79 23.51 10.51 32.70
C PHE A 79 23.81 9.04 33.03
N PRO A 80 23.53 8.11 32.09
CA PRO A 80 23.97 6.72 32.21
C PRO A 80 25.50 6.63 32.33
N ALA A 81 25.99 5.70 33.15
CA ALA A 81 27.41 5.61 33.48
C ALA A 81 28.29 5.25 32.26
N ASP A 82 27.75 4.55 31.27
CA ASP A 82 28.45 4.13 30.05
C ASP A 82 28.07 4.98 28.83
N PHE A 83 27.42 6.13 29.03
CA PHE A 83 26.96 7.00 27.93
C PHE A 83 28.11 7.40 27.00
N ASP A 84 29.25 7.81 27.57
CA ASP A 84 30.43 8.28 26.83
C ASP A 84 31.04 7.14 26.00
N GLU A 85 31.10 5.92 26.54
CA GLU A 85 31.60 4.74 25.85
C GLU A 85 30.69 4.35 24.67
N VAL A 86 29.38 4.34 24.89
CA VAL A 86 28.39 3.92 23.89
C VAL A 86 28.22 4.95 22.78
N THR A 87 28.25 6.24 23.12
CA THR A 87 28.01 7.33 22.15
C THR A 87 29.28 7.94 21.56
N GLY A 88 30.43 7.74 22.22
CA GLY A 88 31.69 8.37 21.85
C GLY A 88 31.72 9.88 22.08
N ARG A 89 30.87 10.42 22.97
CA ARG A 89 30.78 11.84 23.31
C ARG A 89 31.51 12.14 24.62
N ASP A 90 31.98 13.38 24.79
CA ASP A 90 32.59 13.90 26.04
C ASP A 90 31.76 15.09 26.55
N PRO A 91 30.59 14.84 27.16
CA PRO A 91 29.66 15.90 27.53
C PRO A 91 30.21 16.71 28.72
N ARG A 92 29.98 18.02 28.71
CA ARG A 92 30.47 18.95 29.74
C ARG A 92 29.37 19.84 30.27
N THR A 93 29.46 20.20 31.54
CA THR A 93 28.57 21.18 32.16
C THR A 93 29.12 22.59 32.00
N ILE A 94 28.29 23.48 31.47
CA ILE A 94 28.59 24.89 31.28
C ILE A 94 27.51 25.77 31.90
N THR A 95 27.86 27.00 32.26
CA THR A 95 26.90 28.01 32.69
C THR A 95 26.38 28.78 31.47
N ALA A 96 25.08 28.71 31.21
CA ALA A 96 24.41 29.44 30.13
C ALA A 96 24.23 30.94 30.47
N PRO A 97 23.95 31.80 29.47
CA PRO A 97 23.77 33.25 29.70
C PRO A 97 22.65 33.63 30.68
N ASP A 98 21.66 32.76 30.89
CA ASP A 98 20.59 32.91 31.89
C ASP A 98 21.02 32.52 33.32
N GLY A 99 22.27 32.08 33.48
CA GLY A 99 22.89 31.63 34.73
C GLY A 99 22.58 30.18 35.11
N THR A 100 21.90 29.41 34.25
CA THR A 100 21.59 28.00 34.51
C THR A 100 22.73 27.08 34.07
N LEU A 101 22.86 25.91 34.72
CA LEU A 101 23.83 24.87 34.37
C LEU A 101 23.26 23.99 33.26
N ARG A 102 24.05 23.78 32.19
CA ARG A 102 23.67 22.99 31.00
C ARG A 102 24.70 21.94 30.67
N ALA A 103 24.25 20.71 30.44
CA ALA A 103 25.06 19.68 29.80
C ALA A 103 25.08 19.96 28.29
N VAL A 104 26.27 20.01 27.71
CA VAL A 104 26.50 20.22 26.27
C VAL A 104 27.54 19.24 25.75
N ASP A 105 27.43 18.84 24.49
CA ASP A 105 28.58 18.26 23.78
C ASP A 105 29.41 19.41 23.17
N PRO A 106 30.67 19.63 23.60
CA PRO A 106 31.53 20.65 23.02
C PRO A 106 31.77 20.48 21.51
N GLY A 107 31.71 19.26 21.00
CA GLY A 107 31.82 18.94 19.57
C GLY A 107 30.53 19.13 18.77
N GLY A 108 29.41 19.41 19.44
CA GLY A 108 28.10 19.61 18.81
C GLY A 108 27.94 20.99 18.14
N GLY A 109 26.94 21.14 17.28
CA GLY A 109 26.66 22.39 16.56
C GLY A 109 25.20 22.61 16.21
N CYS A 110 24.84 23.83 15.77
CA CYS A 110 23.48 24.15 15.29
C CYS A 110 23.25 23.59 13.88
N SER A 111 22.51 22.49 13.78
CA SER A 111 22.06 21.91 12.49
C SER A 111 20.85 22.66 11.89
N GLY A 112 20.94 23.99 11.81
CA GLY A 112 19.88 24.87 11.29
C GLY A 112 20.14 25.35 9.86
N PRO A 113 19.11 25.81 9.12
CA PRO A 113 19.24 26.27 7.74
C PRO A 113 20.15 27.50 7.56
N ALA A 114 20.46 28.23 8.63
CA ALA A 114 21.39 29.36 8.63
C ALA A 114 22.69 29.08 9.41
N GLY A 115 22.94 27.83 9.84
CA GLY A 115 24.10 27.48 10.67
C GLY A 115 24.14 28.23 11.99
N ASP A 116 25.34 28.64 12.40
CA ASP A 116 25.55 29.52 13.56
C ASP A 116 24.96 30.90 13.26
N THR A 117 24.03 31.31 14.11
CA THR A 117 23.33 32.60 13.96
C THR A 117 24.10 33.72 14.64
N GLU A 118 23.85 34.96 14.20
CA GLU A 118 24.43 36.14 14.86
C GLU A 118 23.96 36.31 16.32
N TRP A 119 22.92 35.62 16.78
CA TRP A 119 22.35 35.76 18.13
C TRP A 119 22.86 34.74 19.15
N ASP A 120 23.89 33.96 18.81
CA ASP A 120 24.56 33.01 19.71
C ASP A 120 23.63 31.93 20.29
N PHE A 121 22.92 31.23 19.40
CA PHE A 121 22.12 30.05 19.79
C PHE A 121 22.96 28.79 20.06
N GLY A 122 24.29 28.88 19.94
CA GLY A 122 25.19 27.71 19.94
C GLY A 122 25.10 26.87 21.21
N THR A 123 25.02 27.50 22.39
CA THR A 123 24.86 26.79 23.67
C THR A 123 23.56 25.99 23.73
N ALA A 124 22.45 26.58 23.28
CA ALA A 124 21.16 25.91 23.25
C ALA A 124 21.17 24.72 22.28
N CYS A 125 21.76 24.90 21.09
CA CYS A 125 21.90 23.83 20.10
C CYS A 125 22.76 22.67 20.59
N ARG A 126 23.91 22.94 21.23
CA ARG A 126 24.78 21.88 21.77
C ARG A 126 24.12 21.09 22.90
N ALA A 127 23.34 21.76 23.75
CA ALA A 127 22.54 21.09 24.76
C ALA A 127 21.45 20.22 24.13
N HIS A 128 20.78 20.73 23.09
CA HIS A 128 19.75 19.99 22.37
C HIS A 128 20.30 18.76 21.63
N ASP A 129 21.46 18.88 20.97
CA ASP A 129 22.11 17.76 20.26
C ASP A 129 22.52 16.64 21.23
N LEU A 130 23.06 17.01 22.40
CA LEU A 130 23.37 16.03 23.45
C LEU A 130 22.09 15.34 23.98
N GLY A 131 20.98 16.08 24.11
CA GLY A 131 19.68 15.50 24.45
C GLY A 131 19.18 14.51 23.39
N TYR A 132 19.45 14.78 22.12
CA TYR A 132 19.18 13.87 21.00
C TYR A 132 20.07 12.62 21.05
N ASP A 133 21.31 12.74 21.49
CA ASP A 133 22.20 11.58 21.72
C ASP A 133 21.68 10.67 22.84
N LEU A 134 21.04 11.20 23.89
CA LEU A 134 20.34 10.38 24.89
C LEU A 134 19.17 9.58 24.28
N LEU A 135 18.45 10.15 23.31
CA LEU A 135 17.39 9.42 22.59
C LEU A 135 17.98 8.26 21.76
N ARG A 136 19.11 8.50 21.08
CA ARG A 136 19.83 7.49 20.29
C ARG A 136 20.44 6.41 21.17
N TYR A 137 20.99 6.79 22.32
CA TYR A 137 21.53 5.88 23.32
C TYR A 137 20.44 4.91 23.81
N ALA A 138 19.26 5.42 24.17
CA ALA A 138 18.15 4.58 24.61
C ALA A 138 17.70 3.59 23.50
N GLU A 139 17.62 4.05 22.25
CA GLU A 139 17.36 3.19 21.09
C GLU A 139 18.43 2.11 20.92
N HIS A 140 19.71 2.47 21.06
CA HIS A 140 20.84 1.55 20.99
C HIS A 140 20.78 0.48 22.09
N LYS A 141 20.34 0.85 23.29
CA LYS A 141 20.07 -0.08 24.41
C LYS A 141 18.84 -0.96 24.20
N GLY A 142 18.22 -0.90 23.02
CA GLY A 142 17.12 -1.75 22.59
C GLY A 142 15.74 -1.20 22.92
N ARG A 143 15.64 0.04 23.44
CA ARG A 143 14.36 0.65 23.78
C ARG A 143 14.33 2.17 23.63
N PRO A 144 13.69 2.70 22.57
CA PRO A 144 13.55 4.14 22.39
C PRO A 144 12.70 4.76 23.51
N LEU A 145 13.07 5.98 23.93
CA LEU A 145 12.29 6.76 24.90
C LEU A 145 10.92 7.16 24.34
N PRO A 146 9.92 7.39 25.22
CA PRO A 146 8.60 7.85 24.80
C PRO A 146 8.65 9.21 24.09
N ALA A 147 7.67 9.44 23.21
CA ALA A 147 7.57 10.64 22.36
C ALA A 147 7.63 11.98 23.12
N ASN A 148 7.24 11.99 24.41
CA ASN A 148 7.34 13.19 25.25
C ASN A 148 8.78 13.63 25.49
N ALA A 149 9.76 12.71 25.54
CA ALA A 149 11.17 13.02 25.76
C ALA A 149 11.72 13.92 24.64
N ARG A 150 11.43 13.61 23.38
CA ARG A 150 11.80 14.48 22.26
C ARG A 150 11.01 15.78 22.23
N ARG A 151 9.71 15.74 22.54
CA ARG A 151 8.86 16.96 22.62
C ARG A 151 9.41 17.95 23.64
N SER A 152 9.83 17.48 24.82
CA SER A 152 10.36 18.35 25.88
C SER A 152 11.73 18.92 25.51
N LEU A 153 12.61 18.14 24.87
CA LEU A 153 13.89 18.63 24.34
C LEU A 153 13.68 19.73 23.29
N ASP A 154 12.79 19.51 22.32
CA ASP A 154 12.50 20.48 21.26
C ASP A 154 11.87 21.76 21.83
N ALA A 155 10.94 21.62 22.79
CA ALA A 155 10.33 22.76 23.47
C ALA A 155 11.36 23.55 24.28
N ARG A 156 12.31 22.87 24.94
CA ARG A 156 13.40 23.53 25.66
C ARG A 156 14.30 24.33 24.73
N LEU A 157 14.71 23.77 23.59
CA LEU A 157 15.50 24.49 22.59
C LEU A 157 14.77 25.74 22.07
N ALA A 158 13.47 25.62 21.78
CA ALA A 158 12.66 26.77 21.35
C ALA A 158 12.60 27.87 22.44
N ALA A 159 12.43 27.48 23.71
CA ALA A 159 12.45 28.41 24.83
C ALA A 159 13.82 29.07 25.01
N ASP A 160 14.91 28.31 24.90
CA ASP A 160 16.28 28.82 25.02
C ASP A 160 16.62 29.83 23.92
N MET A 161 16.24 29.57 22.67
CA MET A 161 16.45 30.53 21.57
C MET A 161 15.66 31.84 21.80
N HIS A 162 14.43 31.74 22.29
CA HIS A 162 13.64 32.94 22.61
C HIS A 162 14.19 33.69 23.82
N GLY A 163 14.60 33.00 24.88
CA GLY A 163 15.25 33.62 26.03
C GLY A 163 16.57 34.30 25.66
N GLN A 164 17.34 33.72 24.74
CA GLN A 164 18.55 34.37 24.20
C GLN A 164 18.23 35.65 23.43
N CYS A 165 17.12 35.68 22.68
CA CYS A 165 16.65 36.91 22.03
C CYS A 165 16.24 37.98 23.04
N ASP A 166 15.67 37.61 24.19
CA ASP A 166 15.32 38.54 25.25
C ASP A 166 16.58 39.09 25.96
N LEU A 167 17.58 38.23 26.19
CA LEU A 167 18.84 38.60 26.86
C LEU A 167 19.77 39.42 25.97
N ASN A 168 19.94 39.03 24.71
CA ASN A 168 20.85 39.69 23.79
C ASN A 168 20.34 39.66 22.34
N PRO A 169 19.39 40.55 21.98
CA PRO A 169 18.85 40.63 20.63
C PRO A 169 19.81 41.23 19.61
N ARG A 170 21.00 41.68 20.03
CA ARG A 170 21.99 42.42 19.21
C ARG A 170 21.37 43.54 18.36
N GLY A 171 20.47 44.32 18.97
CA GLY A 171 19.78 45.44 18.30
C GLY A 171 18.69 45.03 17.30
N ALA A 172 18.33 43.75 17.21
CA ALA A 172 17.42 43.21 16.21
C ALA A 172 16.39 42.22 16.78
N ALA A 173 15.74 42.54 17.90
CA ALA A 173 14.86 41.64 18.65
C ALA A 173 13.79 40.95 17.77
N THR A 174 13.07 41.71 16.95
CA THR A 174 12.05 41.15 16.04
C THR A 174 12.64 40.13 15.06
N ARG A 175 13.84 40.38 14.52
CA ARG A 175 14.52 39.44 13.62
C ARG A 175 15.01 38.21 14.38
N CYS A 176 15.54 38.38 15.58
CA CYS A 176 15.95 37.27 16.44
C CYS A 176 14.76 36.32 16.72
N HIS A 177 13.63 36.84 17.21
CA HIS A 177 12.45 36.00 17.47
C HIS A 177 11.86 35.40 16.18
N LEU A 178 11.94 36.09 15.04
CA LEU A 178 11.51 35.52 13.77
C LEU A 178 12.37 34.31 13.37
N VAL A 179 13.70 34.42 13.50
CA VAL A 179 14.61 33.31 13.21
C VAL A 179 14.42 32.16 14.20
N ALA A 180 14.29 32.45 15.49
CA ALA A 180 13.98 31.45 16.51
C ALA A 180 12.66 30.71 16.21
N ARG A 181 11.61 31.42 15.76
CA ARG A 181 10.35 30.79 15.31
C ARG A 181 10.52 29.91 14.08
N ILE A 182 11.33 30.33 13.11
CA ILE A 182 11.62 29.54 11.90
C ILE A 182 12.37 28.26 12.29
N TYR A 183 13.38 28.35 13.17
CA TYR A 183 14.11 27.20 13.69
C TYR A 183 13.18 26.25 14.46
N ALA A 184 12.40 26.77 15.41
CA ALA A 184 11.43 25.99 16.17
C ALA A 184 10.37 25.32 15.29
N GLY A 185 9.88 26.03 14.26
CA GLY A 185 8.91 25.50 13.29
C GLY A 185 9.49 24.37 12.43
N GLY A 186 10.72 24.55 11.92
CA GLY A 186 11.43 23.51 11.16
C GLY A 186 11.74 22.28 12.01
N LEU A 187 12.18 22.48 13.25
CA LEU A 187 12.41 21.43 14.23
C LEU A 187 11.13 20.65 14.54
N ALA A 188 10.05 21.37 14.89
CA ALA A 188 8.76 20.75 15.22
C ALA A 188 8.19 19.95 14.04
N PHE A 189 8.31 20.45 12.80
CA PHE A 189 7.90 19.72 11.60
C PHE A 189 8.72 18.44 11.42
N ASN A 190 10.05 18.51 11.54
CA ASN A 190 10.91 17.34 11.41
C ASN A 190 10.64 16.30 12.51
N SER A 191 10.47 16.74 13.75
CA SER A 191 10.15 15.86 14.89
C SER A 191 8.77 15.23 14.77
N TRP A 192 7.75 15.97 14.35
CA TRP A 192 6.41 15.42 14.07
C TRP A 192 6.46 14.36 12.96
N ARG A 193 7.19 14.63 11.88
CA ARG A 193 7.41 13.70 10.77
C ARG A 193 8.05 12.41 11.28
N GLN A 194 9.10 12.51 12.09
CA GLN A 194 9.77 11.37 12.73
C GLN A 194 8.99 10.76 13.91
N ARG A 195 7.68 11.07 14.05
CA ARG A 195 6.79 10.59 15.12
C ARG A 195 7.33 10.82 16.54
N TRP A 196 8.15 11.86 16.71
CA TRP A 196 8.83 12.19 17.96
C TRP A 196 9.75 11.07 18.49
N GLY A 197 10.19 10.14 17.63
CA GLY A 197 11.17 9.12 17.97
C GLY A 197 12.62 9.66 17.94
N PRO A 198 13.63 8.80 18.16
CA PRO A 198 15.03 9.19 18.02
C PRO A 198 15.35 9.77 16.63
N PRO A 199 16.22 10.79 16.54
CA PRO A 199 16.61 11.40 15.28
C PRO A 199 17.52 10.47 14.45
N GLY A 200 17.00 9.99 13.32
CA GLY A 200 17.74 9.15 12.36
C GLY A 200 18.50 9.93 11.27
N HIS A 201 19.49 9.28 10.67
CA HIS A 201 20.16 9.76 9.45
C HIS A 201 19.26 9.47 8.26
N GLU A 202 18.69 10.50 7.65
CA GLU A 202 17.80 10.32 6.51
C GLU A 202 18.33 11.04 5.26
N PRO A 203 18.30 10.39 4.09
CA PRO A 203 18.72 11.00 2.85
C PRO A 203 17.63 11.97 2.37
N VAL A 204 17.54 13.17 2.97
CA VAL A 204 16.56 14.23 2.61
C VAL A 204 16.53 14.48 1.10
N VAL A 205 17.69 14.35 0.44
CA VAL A 205 17.84 14.42 -1.02
C VAL A 205 17.03 13.34 -1.74
N ALA A 206 17.07 12.09 -1.27
CA ALA A 206 16.30 10.99 -1.84
C ALA A 206 14.78 11.24 -1.73
N TRP A 207 14.34 11.79 -0.59
CA TRP A 207 12.94 12.16 -0.34
C TRP A 207 12.47 13.31 -1.23
N GLY A 208 13.27 14.37 -1.35
CA GLY A 208 12.98 15.51 -2.22
C GLY A 208 12.91 15.10 -3.68
N LEU A 209 13.87 14.29 -4.14
CA LEU A 209 13.89 13.76 -5.49
C LEU A 209 12.72 12.81 -5.76
N GLY A 210 12.41 11.90 -4.82
CA GLY A 210 11.27 10.99 -4.91
C GLY A 210 9.94 11.74 -5.01
N SER A 211 9.75 12.75 -4.17
CA SER A 211 8.55 13.60 -4.21
C SER A 211 8.43 14.36 -5.53
N ALA A 212 9.52 14.95 -6.03
CA ALA A 212 9.54 15.62 -7.32
C ALA A 212 9.20 14.67 -8.48
N VAL A 213 9.76 13.46 -8.48
CA VAL A 213 9.44 12.41 -9.46
C VAL A 213 7.94 12.10 -9.46
N VAL A 214 7.33 11.89 -8.29
CA VAL A 214 5.89 11.61 -8.18
C VAL A 214 5.07 12.73 -8.80
N VAL A 215 5.41 14.00 -8.52
CA VAL A 215 4.75 15.17 -9.12
C VAL A 215 4.85 15.12 -10.65
N PHE A 216 6.04 14.89 -11.20
CA PHE A 216 6.23 14.81 -12.65
C PHE A 216 5.46 13.65 -13.30
N LEU A 217 5.42 12.46 -12.65
CA LEU A 217 4.67 11.30 -13.13
C LEU A 217 3.16 11.57 -13.18
N LEU A 218 2.61 12.27 -12.18
CA LEU A 218 1.19 12.63 -12.14
C LEU A 218 0.82 13.72 -13.16
N LEU A 219 1.70 14.71 -13.37
CA LEU A 219 1.47 15.83 -14.28
C LEU A 219 1.61 15.47 -15.76
N ALA A 220 2.50 14.52 -16.08
CA ALA A 220 2.66 13.99 -17.44
C ALA A 220 1.38 13.37 -18.02
N ARG A 221 0.34 13.23 -17.19
CA ARG A 221 -1.00 12.72 -17.51
C ARG A 221 -1.99 13.80 -18.01
N LEU A 222 -1.64 15.09 -17.98
CA LEU A 222 -2.59 16.15 -18.35
C LEU A 222 -3.02 16.01 -19.82
N PRO A 223 -4.33 15.93 -20.12
CA PRO A 223 -4.82 15.51 -21.43
C PRO A 223 -4.37 16.45 -22.55
N ARG A 224 -3.80 15.90 -23.63
CA ARG A 224 -3.88 16.54 -24.95
C ARG A 224 -5.17 16.08 -25.64
N ARG A 225 -5.83 17.00 -26.35
CA ARG A 225 -7.12 16.82 -27.06
C ARG A 225 -7.25 15.42 -27.67
N ARG A 226 -8.38 14.75 -27.37
CA ARG A 226 -8.73 13.45 -27.96
C ARG A 226 -9.09 13.63 -29.43
N GLY A 227 -8.55 12.77 -30.30
CA GLY A 227 -9.09 12.55 -31.64
C GLY A 227 -10.45 11.82 -31.59
N PRO A 228 -11.18 11.79 -32.72
CA PRO A 228 -12.53 11.23 -32.78
C PRO A 228 -12.55 9.74 -32.39
N ALA A 229 -13.48 9.40 -31.50
CA ALA A 229 -13.73 8.01 -31.09
C ALA A 229 -14.32 7.24 -32.29
N HIS A 230 -13.63 6.20 -32.73
CA HIS A 230 -14.21 5.24 -33.67
C HIS A 230 -15.17 4.31 -32.91
N GLY A 231 -16.18 3.81 -33.62
CA GLY A 231 -17.48 3.34 -33.13
C GLY A 231 -17.52 2.29 -32.00
N PRO A 232 -18.74 1.96 -31.53
CA PRO A 232 -18.94 1.12 -30.36
C PRO A 232 -18.40 -0.29 -30.57
N VAL A 233 -17.40 -0.68 -29.78
CA VAL A 233 -17.03 -2.08 -29.62
C VAL A 233 -18.08 -2.71 -28.70
N VAL A 234 -18.84 -3.67 -29.22
CA VAL A 234 -19.77 -4.49 -28.44
C VAL A 234 -18.94 -5.23 -27.38
N PRO A 235 -19.20 -5.03 -26.07
CA PRO A 235 -18.52 -5.82 -25.05
C PRO A 235 -18.82 -7.30 -25.30
N PRO A 236 -17.83 -8.20 -25.17
CA PRO A 236 -18.11 -9.63 -25.27
C PRO A 236 -19.23 -10.01 -24.29
N GLU A 237 -20.09 -10.93 -24.71
CA GLU A 237 -21.20 -11.43 -23.92
C GLU A 237 -20.66 -11.96 -22.58
N ASP A 238 -21.11 -11.34 -21.50
CA ASP A 238 -20.54 -11.52 -20.17
C ASP A 238 -21.21 -12.73 -19.52
N ASP A 239 -20.46 -13.80 -19.21
CA ASP A 239 -20.98 -14.92 -18.43
C ASP A 239 -21.41 -14.37 -17.05
N ARG A 240 -22.73 -14.27 -16.85
CA ARG A 240 -23.33 -13.72 -15.64
C ARG A 240 -22.91 -14.50 -14.40
N TYR A 241 -22.81 -15.82 -14.53
CA TYR A 241 -22.46 -16.72 -13.44
C TYR A 241 -20.99 -16.53 -13.03
N ALA A 242 -20.05 -16.54 -13.99
CA ALA A 242 -18.64 -16.29 -13.69
C ALA A 242 -18.43 -14.87 -13.11
N THR A 243 -19.17 -13.88 -13.59
CA THR A 243 -19.13 -12.52 -13.04
C THR A 243 -19.63 -12.46 -11.61
N PHE A 244 -20.74 -13.14 -11.31
CA PHE A 244 -21.26 -13.29 -9.96
C PHE A 244 -20.25 -13.98 -9.04
N LEU A 245 -19.65 -15.09 -9.46
CA LEU A 245 -18.65 -15.78 -8.65
C LEU A 245 -17.47 -14.88 -8.30
N ARG A 246 -16.95 -14.12 -9.26
CA ARG A 246 -15.82 -13.21 -9.02
C ARG A 246 -16.16 -12.10 -8.03
N LEU A 247 -17.32 -11.46 -8.18
CA LEU A 247 -17.73 -10.36 -7.29
C LEU A 247 -18.20 -10.85 -5.92
N GLY A 248 -18.92 -11.97 -5.90
CA GLY A 248 -19.40 -12.63 -4.69
C GLY A 248 -18.24 -13.11 -3.82
N SER A 249 -17.30 -13.85 -4.39
CA SER A 249 -16.09 -14.31 -3.66
C SER A 249 -15.25 -13.15 -3.13
N LEU A 250 -15.07 -12.09 -3.94
CA LEU A 250 -14.40 -10.86 -3.50
C LEU A 250 -15.09 -10.24 -2.28
N GLY A 251 -16.43 -10.10 -2.34
CA GLY A 251 -17.24 -9.62 -1.22
C GLY A 251 -17.14 -10.52 0.00
N THR A 252 -17.19 -11.84 -0.19
CA THR A 252 -17.04 -12.83 0.89
C THR A 252 -15.69 -12.69 1.59
N VAL A 253 -14.57 -12.58 0.87
CA VAL A 253 -13.23 -12.43 1.49
C VAL A 253 -13.14 -11.15 2.31
N VAL A 254 -13.68 -10.05 1.79
CA VAL A 254 -13.68 -8.76 2.50
C VAL A 254 -14.51 -8.84 3.78
N VAL A 255 -15.76 -9.32 3.68
CA VAL A 255 -16.67 -9.47 4.82
C VAL A 255 -16.14 -10.48 5.84
N ALA A 256 -15.57 -11.58 5.35
CA ALA A 256 -15.02 -12.65 6.18
C ALA A 256 -14.02 -12.13 7.19
N GLN A 257 -13.03 -11.36 6.73
CA GLN A 257 -11.97 -10.87 7.59
C GLN A 257 -12.52 -10.01 8.72
N SER A 258 -13.48 -9.12 8.43
CA SER A 258 -14.04 -8.27 9.49
C SER A 258 -15.02 -8.99 10.38
N VAL A 259 -15.76 -9.99 9.89
CA VAL A 259 -16.55 -10.87 10.75
C VAL A 259 -15.63 -11.59 11.73
N LEU A 260 -14.51 -12.18 11.27
CA LEU A 260 -13.56 -12.85 12.14
C LEU A 260 -12.93 -11.89 13.17
N THR A 261 -12.54 -10.68 12.75
CA THR A 261 -12.01 -9.66 13.66
C THR A 261 -13.04 -9.21 14.70
N VAL A 262 -14.28 -8.93 14.29
CA VAL A 262 -15.35 -8.49 15.21
C VAL A 262 -15.75 -9.60 16.18
N LEU A 263 -15.85 -10.84 15.71
CA LEU A 263 -16.15 -11.99 16.57
C LEU A 263 -15.04 -12.24 17.59
N HIS A 264 -13.78 -12.08 17.18
CA HIS A 264 -12.64 -12.15 18.09
C HIS A 264 -12.70 -11.02 19.14
N TRP A 265 -13.02 -9.77 18.75
CA TRP A 265 -13.24 -8.68 19.71
C TRP A 265 -14.42 -8.91 20.65
N ALA A 266 -15.43 -9.67 20.22
CA ALA A 266 -16.53 -10.11 21.07
C ALA A 266 -16.16 -11.26 22.04
N GLY A 267 -14.87 -11.64 22.12
CA GLY A 267 -14.36 -12.65 23.06
C GLY A 267 -14.46 -14.09 22.56
N LEU A 268 -14.65 -14.32 21.25
CA LEU A 268 -14.59 -15.67 20.69
C LEU A 268 -13.15 -16.05 20.33
N ASP A 269 -12.67 -17.13 20.94
CA ASP A 269 -11.34 -17.66 20.71
C ASP A 269 -11.18 -18.32 19.32
N ALA A 270 -9.94 -18.39 18.86
CA ALA A 270 -9.57 -19.03 17.58
C ALA A 270 -10.08 -20.48 17.44
N ASP A 271 -10.13 -21.24 18.54
CA ASP A 271 -10.61 -22.63 18.58
C ASP A 271 -12.08 -22.80 18.17
N ARG A 272 -12.91 -21.77 18.34
CA ARG A 272 -14.31 -21.77 17.90
C ARG A 272 -14.49 -21.20 16.51
N LEU A 273 -13.57 -20.33 16.08
CA LEU A 273 -13.66 -19.60 14.81
C LEU A 273 -13.05 -20.34 13.62
N TRP A 274 -12.12 -21.29 13.84
CA TRP A 274 -11.44 -21.97 12.73
C TRP A 274 -12.39 -22.65 11.72
N PRO A 275 -13.53 -23.28 12.08
CA PRO A 275 -14.41 -23.90 11.07
C PRO A 275 -15.04 -22.86 10.15
N LEU A 276 -15.32 -21.67 10.69
CA LEU A 276 -15.88 -20.56 9.92
C LEU A 276 -14.90 -20.12 8.82
N THR A 277 -13.59 -20.19 9.07
CA THR A 277 -12.57 -19.85 8.07
C THR A 277 -12.63 -20.74 6.82
N TRP A 278 -13.15 -21.97 6.90
CA TRP A 278 -13.25 -22.87 5.75
C TRP A 278 -14.33 -22.41 4.77
N VAL A 279 -15.46 -21.93 5.30
CA VAL A 279 -16.57 -21.41 4.49
C VAL A 279 -16.25 -20.01 3.97
N LEU A 280 -15.62 -19.20 4.81
CA LEU A 280 -15.33 -17.79 4.52
C LEU A 280 -14.13 -17.58 3.59
N GLN A 281 -13.21 -18.54 3.49
CA GLN A 281 -12.05 -18.47 2.60
C GLN A 281 -12.46 -18.68 1.14
N ALA A 282 -12.93 -17.63 0.47
CA ALA A 282 -13.44 -17.70 -0.91
C ALA A 282 -12.42 -17.32 -2.01
N THR A 283 -11.14 -17.16 -1.66
CA THR A 283 -10.09 -16.76 -2.63
C THR A 283 -9.98 -17.72 -3.82
N SER A 284 -10.20 -19.02 -3.60
CA SER A 284 -10.14 -20.03 -4.67
C SER A 284 -11.18 -19.81 -5.77
N VAL A 285 -12.41 -19.48 -5.37
CA VAL A 285 -13.52 -19.15 -6.29
C VAL A 285 -13.21 -17.88 -7.09
N PHE A 286 -12.55 -16.90 -6.45
CA PHE A 286 -12.14 -15.66 -7.10
C PHE A 286 -11.16 -15.89 -8.24
N TYR A 287 -10.06 -16.63 -8.01
CA TYR A 287 -9.06 -16.90 -9.05
C TYR A 287 -9.58 -17.79 -10.18
N PHE A 288 -10.46 -18.73 -9.87
CA PHE A 288 -11.17 -19.52 -10.88
C PHE A 288 -12.02 -18.64 -11.81
N ALA A 289 -12.90 -17.82 -11.25
CA ALA A 289 -13.74 -16.92 -12.02
C ALA A 289 -12.92 -15.84 -12.75
N GLY A 290 -11.85 -15.37 -12.10
CA GLY A 290 -10.85 -14.48 -12.67
C GLY A 290 -10.13 -15.08 -13.87
N GLY A 291 -9.75 -16.36 -13.79
CA GLY A 291 -9.12 -17.10 -14.88
C GLY A 291 -10.03 -17.21 -16.10
N HIS A 292 -11.30 -17.58 -15.91
CA HIS A 292 -12.28 -17.55 -16.99
C HIS A 292 -12.34 -16.16 -17.66
N ALA A 293 -12.50 -15.10 -16.87
CA ALA A 293 -12.56 -13.73 -17.37
C ALA A 293 -11.27 -13.27 -18.05
N ASN A 294 -10.11 -13.79 -17.63
CA ASN A 294 -8.81 -13.47 -18.20
C ASN A 294 -8.61 -14.14 -19.56
N LEU A 295 -9.00 -15.41 -19.71
CA LEU A 295 -8.93 -16.13 -20.97
C LEU A 295 -9.84 -15.52 -22.04
N VAL A 296 -11.12 -15.28 -21.68
CA VAL A 296 -12.09 -14.63 -22.59
C VAL A 296 -11.58 -13.26 -23.02
N GLY A 297 -11.05 -12.47 -22.08
CA GLY A 297 -10.43 -11.17 -22.39
C GLY A 297 -9.22 -11.28 -23.31
N TRP A 298 -8.36 -12.29 -23.11
CA TRP A 298 -7.19 -12.52 -23.96
C TRP A 298 -7.59 -12.91 -25.38
N HIS A 299 -8.59 -13.78 -25.53
CA HIS A 299 -9.12 -14.19 -26.83
C HIS A 299 -9.79 -13.03 -27.55
N ALA A 300 -10.56 -12.20 -26.85
CA ALA A 300 -11.15 -10.99 -27.42
C ALA A 300 -10.08 -10.02 -27.95
N VAL A 301 -8.99 -9.79 -27.21
CA VAL A 301 -7.89 -8.93 -27.68
C VAL A 301 -7.20 -9.52 -28.92
N ARG A 302 -6.93 -10.83 -28.92
CA ARG A 302 -6.33 -11.51 -30.07
C ARG A 302 -7.21 -11.48 -31.32
N ALA A 303 -8.53 -11.66 -31.17
CA ALA A 303 -9.48 -11.62 -32.27
C ALA A 303 -9.49 -10.27 -32.99
N HIS A 304 -9.18 -9.18 -32.28
CA HIS A 304 -9.08 -7.83 -32.83
C HIS A 304 -7.63 -7.42 -33.20
N GLY A 305 -6.77 -8.41 -33.49
CA GLY A 305 -5.36 -8.18 -33.88
C GLY A 305 -4.48 -7.57 -32.78
N GLY A 306 -4.92 -7.58 -31.52
CA GLY A 306 -4.18 -7.04 -30.39
C GLY A 306 -3.12 -8.01 -29.83
N GLY A 307 -2.11 -7.44 -29.17
CA GLY A 307 -1.04 -8.20 -28.52
C GLY A 307 -1.04 -8.12 -26.99
N TYR A 308 0.09 -8.47 -26.39
CA TYR A 308 0.29 -8.54 -24.95
C TYR A 308 0.14 -7.18 -24.27
N GLY A 309 0.78 -6.14 -24.82
CA GLY A 309 0.72 -4.79 -24.27
C GLY A 309 -0.71 -4.24 -24.25
N ARG A 310 -1.45 -4.44 -25.36
CA ARG A 310 -2.89 -4.07 -25.44
C ARG A 310 -3.75 -4.82 -24.42
N TYR A 311 -3.49 -6.11 -24.19
CA TYR A 311 -4.21 -6.90 -23.19
C TYR A 311 -3.96 -6.39 -21.76
N LEU A 312 -2.69 -6.22 -21.37
CA LEU A 312 -2.33 -5.73 -20.04
C LEU A 312 -2.89 -4.34 -19.76
N THR A 313 -2.69 -3.40 -20.69
CA THR A 313 -3.15 -2.02 -20.54
C THR A 313 -4.68 -1.93 -20.48
N GLY A 314 -5.39 -2.76 -21.24
CA GLY A 314 -6.85 -2.84 -21.20
C GLY A 314 -7.39 -3.31 -19.85
N ARG A 315 -6.75 -4.32 -19.23
CA ARG A 315 -7.22 -4.94 -17.98
C ARG A 315 -6.73 -4.22 -16.73
N ILE A 316 -5.45 -3.85 -16.68
CA ILE A 316 -4.79 -3.43 -15.44
C ILE A 316 -4.91 -1.93 -15.20
N THR A 317 -4.90 -1.09 -16.25
CA THR A 317 -5.05 0.38 -16.07
C THR A 317 -6.34 0.73 -15.32
N TRP A 318 -7.42 -0.03 -15.54
CA TRP A 318 -8.69 0.20 -14.85
C TRP A 318 -8.64 -0.27 -13.39
N LEU A 319 -7.89 -1.32 -13.07
CA LEU A 319 -7.69 -1.84 -11.71
C LEU A 319 -6.73 -0.95 -10.88
N LEU A 320 -5.64 -0.47 -11.49
CA LEU A 320 -4.58 0.23 -10.76
C LEU A 320 -4.97 1.66 -10.35
N ARG A 321 -5.88 2.30 -11.09
CA ARG A 321 -6.40 3.65 -10.75
C ARG A 321 -7.15 3.69 -9.42
N PRO A 322 -8.16 2.84 -9.19
CA PRO A 322 -8.84 2.78 -7.90
C PRO A 322 -7.88 2.40 -6.76
N ILE A 323 -6.97 1.45 -7.00
CA ILE A 323 -5.93 1.07 -6.03
C ILE A 323 -5.06 2.27 -5.65
N LEU A 324 -4.60 3.05 -6.63
CA LEU A 324 -3.81 4.25 -6.36
C LEU A 324 -4.60 5.27 -5.55
N GLY A 325 -5.86 5.53 -5.92
CA GLY A 325 -6.70 6.45 -5.16
C GLY A 325 -6.94 5.97 -3.73
N PHE A 326 -7.11 4.66 -3.56
CA PHE A 326 -7.23 4.00 -2.26
C PHE A 326 -5.95 4.18 -1.44
N VAL A 327 -4.79 3.77 -1.95
CA VAL A 327 -3.49 3.91 -1.27
C VAL A 327 -3.21 5.35 -0.86
N LEU A 328 -3.44 6.32 -1.76
CA LEU A 328 -3.24 7.74 -1.45
C LEU A 328 -4.19 8.23 -0.34
N ALA A 329 -5.45 7.82 -0.37
CA ALA A 329 -6.41 8.18 0.69
C ALA A 329 -5.98 7.59 2.04
N TRP A 330 -5.54 6.34 2.06
CA TRP A 330 -5.14 5.62 3.28
C TRP A 330 -3.76 6.00 3.80
N LEU A 331 -2.88 6.53 2.96
CA LEU A 331 -1.67 7.20 3.43
C LEU A 331 -2.01 8.46 4.23
N VAL A 332 -3.05 9.21 3.82
CA VAL A 332 -3.41 10.48 4.48
C VAL A 332 -4.28 10.27 5.73
N LEU A 333 -5.12 9.23 5.74
CA LEU A 333 -6.11 9.02 6.79
C LEU A 333 -5.55 8.91 8.23
N PRO A 334 -4.36 8.33 8.50
CA PRO A 334 -3.81 8.28 9.85
C PRO A 334 -3.53 9.66 10.46
N LEU A 335 -3.28 10.70 9.65
CA LEU A 335 -2.94 12.03 10.17
C LEU A 335 -3.99 12.63 11.10
N PRO A 336 -5.25 12.77 10.68
CA PRO A 336 -6.27 13.33 11.56
C PRO A 336 -6.66 12.39 12.71
N LEU A 337 -6.40 11.08 12.60
CA LEU A 337 -6.57 10.15 13.73
C LEU A 337 -5.50 10.39 14.81
N GLU A 338 -4.25 10.61 14.40
CA GLU A 338 -3.16 10.98 15.30
C GLU A 338 -3.39 12.36 15.94
N LEU A 339 -3.94 13.33 15.19
CA LEU A 339 -4.25 14.66 15.73
C LEU A 339 -5.31 14.63 16.85
N LEU A 340 -6.11 13.57 16.89
CA LEU A 340 -7.16 13.37 17.88
C LEU A 340 -6.77 12.37 18.97
N ASP A 341 -5.48 12.07 19.11
CA ASP A 341 -4.90 11.12 20.07
C ASP A 341 -5.61 9.74 20.06
N ALA A 342 -5.98 9.26 18.87
CA ALA A 342 -6.50 7.90 18.73
C ALA A 342 -5.43 6.87 19.13
N ASP A 343 -5.87 5.82 19.84
CA ASP A 343 -5.03 4.69 20.24
C ASP A 343 -4.28 4.12 19.03
N LYS A 344 -2.95 4.22 19.06
CA LYS A 344 -2.06 3.84 17.96
C LYS A 344 -2.21 2.35 17.60
N SER A 345 -2.40 1.49 18.59
CA SER A 345 -2.53 0.03 18.37
C SER A 345 -3.78 -0.30 17.55
N ARG A 346 -4.87 0.45 17.77
CA ARG A 346 -6.14 0.31 17.05
C ARG A 346 -6.04 0.87 15.64
N VAL A 347 -5.39 2.03 15.46
CA VAL A 347 -5.15 2.62 14.13
C VAL A 347 -4.31 1.69 13.27
N GLU A 348 -3.26 1.08 13.82
CA GLU A 348 -2.44 0.11 13.10
C GLU A 348 -3.20 -1.18 12.76
N THR A 349 -4.00 -1.69 13.69
CA THR A 349 -4.82 -2.90 13.46
C THR A 349 -5.86 -2.65 12.37
N PHE A 350 -6.54 -1.51 12.41
CA PHE A 350 -7.47 -1.09 11.37
C PHE A 350 -6.73 -0.91 10.03
N GLY A 351 -5.58 -0.23 10.03
CA GLY A 351 -4.73 -0.07 8.85
C GLY A 351 -4.32 -1.40 8.20
N ARG A 352 -3.95 -2.40 9.00
CA ARG A 352 -3.66 -3.78 8.53
C ARG A 352 -4.89 -4.45 7.94
N LEU A 353 -6.07 -4.31 8.58
CA LEU A 353 -7.33 -4.85 8.09
C LEU A 353 -7.70 -4.29 6.71
N ILE A 354 -7.43 -3.00 6.50
CA ILE A 354 -7.70 -2.27 5.26
C ILE A 354 -6.69 -2.60 4.16
N ALA A 355 -5.42 -2.79 4.51
CA ALA A 355 -4.40 -3.22 3.56
C ALA A 355 -4.61 -4.67 3.11
N HIS A 356 -5.28 -5.50 3.91
CA HIS A 356 -5.38 -6.94 3.67
C HIS A 356 -5.89 -7.29 2.26
N PRO A 357 -6.94 -6.69 1.69
CA PRO A 357 -7.39 -7.03 0.34
C PRO A 357 -6.37 -6.78 -0.79
N LEU A 358 -5.32 -5.99 -0.54
CA LEU A 358 -4.30 -5.69 -1.54
C LEU A 358 -3.47 -6.93 -1.92
N TRP A 359 -3.31 -7.91 -1.03
CA TRP A 359 -2.46 -9.09 -1.31
C TRP A 359 -3.04 -9.94 -2.45
N PHE A 360 -4.33 -10.26 -2.39
CA PHE A 360 -4.95 -11.06 -3.44
C PHE A 360 -5.10 -10.23 -4.72
N LEU A 361 -5.26 -8.91 -4.62
CA LEU A 361 -5.33 -8.04 -5.78
C LEU A 361 -3.98 -7.96 -6.51
N GLY A 362 -2.88 -7.80 -5.77
CA GLY A 362 -1.53 -7.85 -6.32
C GLY A 362 -1.24 -9.19 -7.00
N LEU A 363 -1.63 -10.29 -6.36
CA LEU A 363 -1.52 -11.63 -6.93
C LEU A 363 -2.43 -11.84 -8.17
N TYR A 364 -3.61 -11.24 -8.20
CA TYR A 364 -4.47 -11.24 -9.39
C TYR A 364 -3.87 -10.47 -10.57
N LEU A 365 -3.11 -9.40 -10.33
CA LEU A 365 -2.35 -8.72 -11.38
C LEU A 365 -1.29 -9.65 -12.00
N VAL A 366 -0.64 -10.49 -11.18
CA VAL A 366 0.28 -11.54 -11.66
C VAL A 366 -0.47 -12.55 -12.52
N ALA A 367 -1.65 -13.01 -12.08
CA ALA A 367 -2.48 -13.95 -12.84
C ALA A 367 -2.88 -13.39 -14.22
N ILE A 368 -3.28 -12.10 -14.28
CA ILE A 368 -3.53 -11.38 -15.54
C ILE A 368 -2.25 -11.39 -16.39
N ALA A 369 -1.11 -11.00 -15.83
CA ALA A 369 0.16 -10.93 -16.55
C ALA A 369 0.59 -12.28 -17.15
N ALA A 370 0.36 -13.37 -16.42
CA ALA A 370 0.69 -14.73 -16.81
C ALA A 370 -0.29 -15.34 -17.83
N THR A 371 -1.48 -14.75 -18.01
CA THR A 371 -2.58 -15.32 -18.80
C THR A 371 -2.17 -15.76 -20.22
N PRO A 372 -1.39 -14.99 -21.00
CA PRO A 372 -1.02 -15.43 -22.36
C PRO A 372 -0.13 -16.68 -22.37
N VAL A 373 0.81 -16.79 -21.42
CA VAL A 373 1.68 -17.96 -21.29
C VAL A 373 0.85 -19.15 -20.85
N MET A 374 0.02 -18.96 -19.82
CA MET A 374 -0.90 -19.97 -19.32
C MET A 374 -1.90 -20.44 -20.37
N ALA A 375 -2.40 -19.54 -21.22
CA ALA A 375 -3.30 -19.89 -22.32
C ALA A 375 -2.59 -20.66 -23.44
N ARG A 376 -1.28 -20.44 -23.66
CA ARG A 376 -0.49 -21.26 -24.57
C ARG A 376 -0.28 -22.66 -23.99
N LEU A 377 0.12 -22.77 -22.72
CA LEU A 377 0.27 -24.06 -22.04
C LEU A 377 -1.04 -24.84 -21.99
N HIS A 378 -2.16 -24.17 -21.72
CA HIS A 378 -3.48 -24.79 -21.73
C HIS A 378 -3.87 -25.37 -23.10
N ARG A 379 -3.47 -24.72 -24.19
CA ARG A 379 -3.72 -25.22 -25.55
C ARG A 379 -2.82 -26.39 -25.92
N ALA A 380 -1.54 -26.34 -25.52
CA ALA A 380 -0.56 -27.38 -25.85
C ALA A 380 -0.66 -28.61 -24.95
N PHE A 381 -0.86 -28.40 -23.65
CA PHE A 381 -0.76 -29.38 -22.58
C PHE A 381 -1.97 -29.25 -21.63
N ARG A 382 -3.17 -29.35 -22.19
CA ARG A 382 -4.44 -29.06 -21.51
C ARG A 382 -4.56 -29.70 -20.12
N HIS A 383 -4.35 -31.02 -20.03
CA HIS A 383 -4.50 -31.76 -18.77
C HIS A 383 -3.21 -31.80 -17.95
N ALA A 384 -2.04 -31.78 -18.59
CA ALA A 384 -0.77 -31.84 -17.88
C ALA A 384 -0.47 -30.52 -17.13
N THR A 385 -0.88 -29.36 -17.65
CA THR A 385 -0.61 -28.06 -17.02
C THR A 385 -1.13 -27.97 -15.57
N PRO A 386 -2.42 -28.22 -15.26
CA PRO A 386 -2.90 -28.20 -13.87
C PRO A 386 -2.28 -29.29 -13.00
N LEU A 387 -1.97 -30.47 -13.55
CA LEU A 387 -1.32 -31.56 -12.80
C LEU A 387 0.12 -31.22 -12.41
N VAL A 388 0.88 -30.62 -13.33
CA VAL A 388 2.24 -30.14 -13.06
C VAL A 388 2.23 -29.02 -12.02
N LEU A 389 1.30 -28.05 -12.14
CA LEU A 389 1.16 -27.00 -11.12
C LEU A 389 0.87 -27.58 -9.74
N LEU A 390 -0.06 -28.54 -9.66
CA LEU A 390 -0.36 -29.26 -8.42
C LEU A 390 0.87 -29.98 -7.87
N GLY A 391 1.59 -30.73 -8.70
CA GLY A 391 2.80 -31.44 -8.30
C GLY A 391 3.89 -30.51 -7.77
N VAL A 392 4.16 -29.40 -8.46
CA VAL A 392 5.14 -28.39 -8.01
C VAL A 392 4.71 -27.76 -6.68
N MET A 393 3.43 -27.46 -6.49
CA MET A 393 2.92 -26.92 -5.22
C MET A 393 3.12 -27.90 -4.05
N THR A 394 2.82 -29.17 -4.28
CA THR A 394 3.05 -30.22 -3.28
C THR A 394 4.53 -30.34 -2.93
N VAL A 395 5.42 -30.27 -3.92
CA VAL A 395 6.87 -30.27 -3.68
C VAL A 395 7.30 -29.04 -2.87
N VAL A 396 6.82 -27.85 -3.20
CA VAL A 396 7.13 -26.61 -2.44
C VAL A 396 6.65 -26.73 -0.99
N ASP A 397 5.44 -27.23 -0.76
CA ASP A 397 4.91 -27.42 0.60
C ASP A 397 5.71 -28.49 1.37
N LEU A 398 6.10 -29.58 0.71
CA LEU A 398 6.95 -30.61 1.30
C LEU A 398 8.33 -30.08 1.68
N VAL A 399 8.99 -29.35 0.78
CA VAL A 399 10.30 -28.72 1.05
C VAL A 399 10.19 -27.71 2.20
N ARG A 400 9.11 -26.92 2.24
CA ARG A 400 8.83 -26.00 3.33
C ARG A 400 8.74 -26.73 4.67
N VAL A 401 8.03 -27.85 4.73
CA VAL A 401 7.86 -28.64 5.96
C VAL A 401 9.17 -29.31 6.37
N ILE A 402 9.87 -29.98 5.44
CA ILE A 402 11.09 -30.75 5.73
C ILE A 402 12.26 -29.84 6.11
N PHE A 403 12.48 -28.76 5.35
CA PHE A 403 13.65 -27.89 5.52
C PHE A 403 13.36 -26.59 6.30
N GLY A 404 12.14 -26.40 6.80
CA GLY A 404 11.75 -25.18 7.50
C GLY A 404 11.79 -23.92 6.62
N TRP A 405 11.74 -24.05 5.29
CA TRP A 405 11.88 -22.95 4.33
C TRP A 405 10.62 -22.06 4.26
N ARG A 406 10.37 -21.28 5.31
CA ARG A 406 9.15 -20.47 5.48
C ARG A 406 8.92 -19.45 4.37
N THR A 407 9.99 -18.78 3.92
CA THR A 407 9.91 -17.74 2.87
C THR A 407 9.58 -18.33 1.50
N GLY A 408 10.12 -19.51 1.16
CA GLY A 408 9.81 -20.21 -0.09
C GLY A 408 8.35 -20.65 -0.19
N GLY A 409 7.68 -20.90 0.94
CA GLY A 409 6.27 -21.29 0.97
C GLY A 409 5.32 -20.27 0.32
N TYR A 410 5.68 -18.98 0.27
CA TYR A 410 4.86 -17.97 -0.41
C TYR A 410 4.81 -18.16 -1.94
N LEU A 411 5.69 -18.97 -2.53
CA LEU A 411 5.59 -19.37 -3.95
C LEU A 411 4.27 -20.08 -4.24
N ASN A 412 3.69 -20.80 -3.27
CA ASN A 412 2.38 -21.43 -3.39
C ASN A 412 1.23 -20.43 -3.56
N LEU A 413 1.39 -19.14 -3.20
CA LEU A 413 0.42 -18.10 -3.56
C LEU A 413 0.29 -18.00 -5.08
N VAL A 414 1.43 -17.85 -5.76
CA VAL A 414 1.48 -17.71 -7.23
C VAL A 414 1.03 -18.98 -7.91
N LEU A 415 1.58 -20.13 -7.51
CA LEU A 415 1.23 -21.40 -8.11
C LEU A 415 -0.27 -21.74 -7.92
N GLY A 416 -0.82 -21.48 -6.72
CA GLY A 416 -2.24 -21.71 -6.43
C GLY A 416 -3.15 -20.83 -7.27
N ALA A 417 -2.82 -19.53 -7.39
CA ALA A 417 -3.55 -18.61 -8.24
C ALA A 417 -3.51 -19.05 -9.73
N LEU A 418 -2.36 -19.54 -10.22
CA LEU A 418 -2.23 -20.05 -11.59
C LEU A 418 -2.98 -21.37 -11.78
N PHE A 419 -2.95 -22.28 -10.81
CA PHE A 419 -3.71 -23.53 -10.83
C PHE A 419 -5.22 -23.26 -10.91
N LEU A 420 -5.74 -22.41 -10.04
CA LEU A 420 -7.15 -22.01 -10.03
C LEU A 420 -7.53 -21.27 -11.32
N GLN A 421 -6.63 -20.43 -11.84
CA GLN A 421 -6.80 -19.80 -13.14
C GLN A 421 -6.92 -20.83 -14.28
N GLN A 422 -6.10 -21.89 -14.29
CA GLN A 422 -6.19 -22.98 -15.26
C GLN A 422 -7.52 -23.72 -15.17
N LEU A 423 -8.03 -23.98 -13.95
CA LEU A 423 -9.39 -24.51 -13.79
C LEU A 423 -10.43 -23.57 -14.41
N GLY A 424 -10.27 -22.24 -14.26
CA GLY A 424 -11.11 -21.26 -14.95
C GLY A 424 -11.07 -21.38 -16.49
N PHE A 425 -9.92 -21.75 -17.06
CA PHE A 425 -9.77 -21.99 -18.51
C PHE A 425 -10.52 -23.25 -18.94
N HIS A 426 -10.40 -24.34 -18.16
CA HIS A 426 -11.19 -25.55 -18.37
C HIS A 426 -12.71 -25.32 -18.28
N TYR A 427 -13.16 -24.34 -17.51
CA TYR A 427 -14.56 -23.92 -17.47
C TYR A 427 -14.95 -23.14 -18.72
N ALA A 428 -14.11 -22.22 -19.18
CA ALA A 428 -14.34 -21.46 -20.41
C ALA A 428 -14.56 -22.38 -21.63
N ASP A 429 -13.72 -23.41 -21.77
CA ASP A 429 -13.76 -24.38 -22.85
C ASP A 429 -14.85 -25.46 -22.67
N GLY A 430 -15.59 -25.44 -21.57
CA GLY A 430 -16.66 -26.39 -21.28
C GLY A 430 -16.25 -27.74 -20.71
N SER A 431 -14.96 -28.09 -20.63
CA SER A 431 -14.52 -29.36 -20.03
C SER A 431 -15.03 -29.57 -18.60
N LEU A 432 -14.96 -28.55 -17.74
CA LEU A 432 -15.49 -28.63 -16.38
C LEU A 432 -17.02 -28.67 -16.33
N ARG A 433 -17.71 -28.12 -17.35
CA ARG A 433 -19.18 -28.14 -17.44
C ARG A 433 -19.72 -29.54 -17.78
N ASN A 434 -18.89 -30.38 -18.39
CA ASN A 434 -19.25 -31.73 -18.79
C ASN A 434 -18.99 -32.78 -17.70
N ILE A 435 -18.43 -32.40 -16.55
CA ILE A 435 -18.18 -33.32 -15.45
C ILE A 435 -19.51 -33.75 -14.83
N PRO A 436 -19.76 -35.06 -14.62
CA PRO A 436 -21.01 -35.53 -14.05
C PRO A 436 -21.18 -35.00 -12.62
N ARG A 437 -22.41 -34.60 -12.28
CA ARG A 437 -22.75 -34.07 -10.94
C ARG A 437 -22.34 -35.00 -9.80
N ARG A 438 -22.36 -36.32 -10.03
CA ARG A 438 -21.93 -37.34 -9.04
C ARG A 438 -20.44 -37.18 -8.67
N VAL A 439 -19.57 -36.94 -9.66
CA VAL A 439 -18.14 -36.73 -9.43
C VAL A 439 -17.91 -35.40 -8.70
N LEU A 440 -18.61 -34.34 -9.09
CA LEU A 440 -18.53 -33.06 -8.37
C LEU A 440 -18.98 -33.21 -6.91
N ALA A 441 -20.08 -33.94 -6.65
CA ALA A 441 -20.57 -34.21 -5.30
C ALA A 441 -19.58 -35.04 -4.48
N LEU A 442 -18.97 -36.07 -5.08
CA LEU A 442 -17.96 -36.91 -4.44
C LEU A 442 -16.70 -36.09 -4.07
N VAL A 443 -16.19 -35.27 -4.98
CA VAL A 443 -15.00 -34.44 -4.71
C VAL A 443 -15.32 -33.37 -3.65
N ALA A 444 -16.49 -32.75 -3.72
CA ALA A 444 -16.93 -31.78 -2.71
C ALA A 444 -17.06 -32.43 -1.33
N SER A 445 -17.70 -33.60 -1.22
CA SER A 445 -17.86 -34.29 0.07
C SER A 445 -16.55 -34.86 0.60
N ALA A 446 -15.64 -35.31 -0.26
CA ALA A 446 -14.32 -35.82 0.11
C ALA A 446 -13.35 -34.72 0.60
N SER A 447 -13.57 -33.45 0.23
CA SER A 447 -12.69 -32.36 0.62
C SER A 447 -12.57 -32.19 2.15
N VAL A 448 -13.68 -32.33 2.87
CA VAL A 448 -13.73 -32.21 4.34
C VAL A 448 -12.94 -33.30 5.06
N PRO A 449 -13.17 -34.61 4.83
CA PRO A 449 -12.39 -35.65 5.49
C PRO A 449 -10.91 -35.60 5.13
N VAL A 450 -10.55 -35.26 3.88
CA VAL A 450 -9.14 -35.07 3.50
C VAL A 450 -8.50 -33.92 4.29
N LEU A 451 -9.18 -32.79 4.43
CA LEU A 451 -8.69 -31.68 5.27
C LEU A 451 -8.54 -32.09 6.73
N LEU A 452 -9.50 -32.83 7.29
CA LEU A 452 -9.41 -33.32 8.66
C LEU A 452 -8.19 -34.22 8.85
N VAL A 453 -7.92 -35.15 7.92
CA VAL A 453 -6.72 -36.00 7.97
C VAL A 453 -5.44 -35.18 7.86
N LEU A 454 -5.37 -34.21 6.95
CA LEU A 454 -4.20 -33.34 6.83
C LEU A 454 -3.94 -32.55 8.12
N ILE A 455 -4.99 -32.11 8.80
CA ILE A 455 -4.86 -31.35 10.05
C ILE A 455 -4.47 -32.26 11.21
N THR A 456 -5.15 -33.40 11.39
CA THR A 456 -4.95 -34.27 12.56
C THR A 456 -3.70 -35.12 12.45
N VAL A 457 -3.38 -35.63 11.26
CA VAL A 457 -2.22 -36.51 11.01
C VAL A 457 -1.05 -35.74 10.42
N GLY A 458 -1.32 -34.81 9.49
CA GLY A 458 -0.28 -34.05 8.79
C GLY A 458 0.26 -32.85 9.56
N GLY A 459 -0.31 -32.50 10.72
CA GLY A 459 0.13 -31.38 11.55
C GLY A 459 -0.10 -30.00 10.92
N TYR A 460 -0.98 -29.90 9.92
CA TYR A 460 -1.32 -28.62 9.29
C TYR A 460 -2.20 -27.75 10.22
N PRO A 461 -2.10 -26.41 10.15
CA PRO A 461 -2.98 -25.52 10.93
C PRO A 461 -4.47 -25.78 10.67
N ARG A 462 -5.33 -25.48 11.65
CA ARG A 462 -6.79 -25.64 11.50
C ARG A 462 -7.42 -24.51 10.68
N ALA A 463 -6.90 -23.29 10.85
CA ALA A 463 -7.43 -22.09 10.22
C ALA A 463 -6.93 -21.92 8.78
N MET A 464 -7.86 -21.57 7.88
CA MET A 464 -7.62 -21.32 6.45
C MET A 464 -7.42 -19.83 6.15
N MET A 465 -7.66 -18.98 7.14
CA MET A 465 -7.45 -17.53 7.13
C MET A 465 -6.68 -17.14 8.39
N ALA A 466 -6.03 -15.98 8.38
CA ALA A 466 -5.32 -15.47 9.54
C ALA A 466 -6.32 -15.04 10.63
N LEU A 467 -6.17 -15.60 11.83
CA LEU A 467 -6.90 -15.20 13.04
C LEU A 467 -5.98 -14.31 13.91
N PRO A 468 -6.53 -13.36 14.69
CA PRO A 468 -5.72 -12.40 15.46
C PRO A 468 -4.74 -13.04 16.46
N ASP A 469 -5.10 -14.17 17.09
CA ASP A 469 -4.28 -14.85 18.10
C ASP A 469 -3.39 -15.98 17.53
N GLU A 470 -3.70 -16.47 16.33
CA GLU A 470 -2.93 -17.54 15.70
C GLU A 470 -1.83 -16.96 14.80
N ARG A 471 -0.58 -17.16 15.20
CA ARG A 471 0.59 -16.74 14.42
C ARG A 471 0.79 -17.53 13.11
N VAL A 472 0.13 -18.69 12.97
CA VAL A 472 0.30 -19.59 11.82
C VAL A 472 -1.07 -19.99 11.28
N SER A 473 -1.29 -19.79 9.98
CA SER A 473 -2.49 -20.25 9.27
C SER A 473 -2.08 -20.91 7.96
N ASN A 474 -2.99 -21.66 7.34
CA ASN A 474 -2.75 -22.25 6.01
C ASN A 474 -2.58 -21.21 4.89
N LEU A 475 -2.70 -19.91 5.18
CA LEU A 475 -2.45 -18.81 4.23
C LEU A 475 -1.06 -18.19 4.39
N SER A 476 -0.38 -18.44 5.50
CA SER A 476 0.88 -17.78 5.85
C SER A 476 1.91 -18.77 6.42
N PRO A 477 2.68 -19.45 5.56
CA PRO A 477 2.59 -19.48 4.08
C PRO A 477 1.52 -20.48 3.55
N PRO A 478 1.09 -20.37 2.28
CA PRO A 478 0.06 -21.24 1.70
C PRO A 478 0.42 -22.72 1.64
N THR A 479 -0.51 -23.56 2.08
CA THR A 479 -0.35 -25.01 2.13
C THR A 479 -1.29 -25.73 1.15
N ILE A 480 -1.08 -27.03 0.97
CA ILE A 480 -1.95 -27.89 0.17
C ILE A 480 -3.39 -27.94 0.69
N CYS A 481 -3.62 -27.62 1.97
CA CYS A 481 -4.96 -27.52 2.56
C CYS A 481 -5.84 -26.50 1.81
N LEU A 482 -5.27 -25.35 1.40
CA LEU A 482 -6.03 -24.36 0.64
C LEU A 482 -6.43 -24.85 -0.75
N LEU A 483 -5.63 -25.74 -1.37
CA LEU A 483 -5.99 -26.36 -2.64
C LEU A 483 -7.14 -27.35 -2.47
N VAL A 484 -7.08 -28.23 -1.46
CA VAL A 484 -8.15 -29.20 -1.17
C VAL A 484 -9.45 -28.46 -0.88
N LEU A 485 -9.40 -27.43 -0.04
CA LEU A 485 -10.55 -26.56 0.26
C LEU A 485 -11.07 -25.89 -1.01
N GLY A 486 -10.18 -25.29 -1.80
CA GLY A 486 -10.53 -24.59 -3.02
C GLY A 486 -11.21 -25.49 -4.06
N VAL A 487 -10.67 -26.69 -4.29
CA VAL A 487 -11.26 -27.67 -5.20
C VAL A 487 -12.64 -28.11 -4.70
N GLY A 488 -12.80 -28.39 -3.41
CA GLY A 488 -14.09 -28.71 -2.81
C GLY A 488 -15.13 -27.59 -3.00
N GLN A 489 -14.74 -26.34 -2.73
CA GLN A 489 -15.58 -25.16 -2.95
C GLN A 489 -15.97 -24.98 -4.42
N LEU A 490 -15.03 -25.19 -5.35
CA LEU A 490 -15.30 -25.10 -6.80
C LEU A 490 -16.30 -26.16 -7.24
N CYS A 491 -16.16 -27.41 -6.77
CA CYS A 491 -17.12 -28.48 -7.04
C CYS A 491 -18.51 -28.13 -6.50
N LEU A 492 -18.61 -27.62 -5.27
CA LEU A 492 -19.86 -27.17 -4.68
C LEU A 492 -20.51 -26.05 -5.50
N VAL A 493 -19.73 -25.05 -5.89
CA VAL A 493 -20.21 -23.92 -6.69
C VAL A 493 -20.70 -24.38 -8.07
N LEU A 494 -19.99 -25.31 -8.72
CA LEU A 494 -20.40 -25.91 -10.00
C LEU A 494 -21.68 -26.74 -9.87
N LEU A 495 -21.90 -27.45 -8.77
CA LEU A 495 -23.18 -28.15 -8.51
C LEU A 495 -24.36 -27.18 -8.42
N LEU A 496 -24.12 -25.99 -7.88
CA LEU A 496 -25.12 -24.91 -7.75
C LEU A 496 -25.25 -24.06 -9.02
N ARG A 497 -24.48 -24.32 -10.07
CA ARG A 497 -24.39 -23.50 -11.28
C ARG A 497 -25.76 -23.20 -11.89
N ASP A 498 -26.55 -24.23 -12.18
CA ASP A 498 -27.83 -24.04 -12.90
C ASP A 498 -28.82 -23.24 -12.06
N ARG A 499 -28.85 -23.47 -10.74
CA ARG A 499 -29.71 -22.75 -9.80
C ARG A 499 -29.32 -21.27 -9.71
N ILE A 500 -28.03 -20.98 -9.58
CA ILE A 500 -27.50 -19.62 -9.53
C ILE A 500 -27.72 -18.92 -10.88
N THR A 501 -27.50 -19.61 -11.99
CA THR A 501 -27.71 -19.07 -13.35
C THR A 501 -29.18 -18.70 -13.58
N ALA A 502 -30.11 -19.55 -13.16
CA ALA A 502 -31.54 -19.27 -13.22
C ALA A 502 -31.91 -18.03 -12.38
N TRP A 503 -31.38 -17.92 -11.16
CA TRP A 503 -31.58 -16.76 -10.30
C TRP A 503 -31.02 -15.46 -10.92
N LEU A 504 -29.83 -15.52 -11.52
CA LEU A 504 -29.20 -14.41 -12.25
C LEU A 504 -29.89 -14.07 -13.58
N GLY A 505 -30.79 -14.92 -14.06
CA GLY A 505 -31.72 -14.60 -15.15
C GLY A 505 -32.68 -13.46 -14.77
N GLY A 506 -33.01 -13.31 -13.48
CA GLY A 506 -33.90 -12.28 -12.97
C GLY A 506 -33.32 -10.86 -13.04
N ARG A 507 -34.14 -9.88 -13.47
CA ARG A 507 -33.74 -8.46 -13.62
C ARG A 507 -33.27 -7.81 -12.31
N ARG A 508 -33.73 -8.28 -11.14
CA ARG A 508 -33.35 -7.72 -9.83
C ARG A 508 -31.96 -8.20 -9.40
N ALA A 509 -31.73 -9.52 -9.40
CA ALA A 509 -30.46 -10.11 -9.04
C ALA A 509 -29.32 -9.60 -9.92
N TRP A 510 -29.51 -9.59 -11.25
CA TRP A 510 -28.50 -9.08 -12.17
C TRP A 510 -28.24 -7.58 -12.00
N ARG A 511 -29.24 -6.76 -11.66
CA ARG A 511 -29.03 -5.33 -11.41
C ARG A 511 -28.06 -5.09 -10.26
N VAL A 512 -28.16 -5.86 -9.18
CA VAL A 512 -27.25 -5.77 -8.04
C VAL A 512 -25.82 -6.14 -8.46
N VAL A 513 -25.66 -7.26 -9.16
CA VAL A 513 -24.35 -7.72 -9.65
C VAL A 513 -23.74 -6.73 -10.65
N ALA A 514 -24.55 -6.19 -11.57
CA ALA A 514 -24.12 -5.20 -12.54
C ALA A 514 -23.72 -3.87 -11.88
N TYR A 515 -24.44 -3.45 -10.82
CA TYR A 515 -24.04 -2.29 -10.02
C TYR A 515 -22.71 -2.56 -9.30
N ALA A 516 -22.57 -3.72 -8.66
CA ALA A 516 -21.33 -4.09 -7.97
C ALA A 516 -20.12 -4.15 -8.91
N ARG A 517 -20.34 -4.57 -10.16
CA ARG A 517 -19.32 -4.60 -11.20
C ARG A 517 -18.82 -3.20 -11.59
N THR A 518 -19.69 -2.20 -11.61
CA THR A 518 -19.35 -0.85 -12.09
C THR A 518 -18.75 0.04 -11.01
N ALA A 519 -18.99 -0.28 -9.73
CA ALA A 519 -18.55 0.54 -8.59
C ALA A 519 -17.87 -0.28 -7.46
N PRO A 520 -16.82 -1.06 -7.76
CA PRO A 520 -16.20 -1.95 -6.77
C PRO A 520 -15.56 -1.20 -5.59
N MET A 521 -14.89 -0.06 -5.81
CA MET A 521 -14.30 0.70 -4.70
C MET A 521 -15.36 1.43 -3.89
N THR A 522 -16.41 1.93 -4.54
CA THR A 522 -17.52 2.55 -3.82
C THR A 522 -18.16 1.57 -2.84
N LEU A 523 -18.37 0.32 -3.28
CA LEU A 523 -18.87 -0.74 -2.39
C LEU A 523 -17.90 -1.03 -1.26
N TYR A 524 -16.60 -1.12 -1.56
CA TYR A 524 -15.60 -1.39 -0.55
C TYR A 524 -15.49 -0.26 0.49
N LEU A 525 -15.53 1.00 0.06
CA LEU A 525 -15.56 2.15 0.95
C LEU A 525 -16.84 2.20 1.79
N GLY A 526 -18.00 1.91 1.19
CA GLY A 526 -19.27 1.83 1.93
C GLY A 526 -19.27 0.74 2.98
N TYR A 527 -18.67 -0.39 2.66
CA TYR A 527 -18.39 -1.45 3.61
C TYR A 527 -17.49 -0.98 4.76
N LEU A 528 -16.37 -0.31 4.49
CA LEU A 528 -15.49 0.22 5.54
C LEU A 528 -16.19 1.28 6.40
N THR A 529 -17.03 2.13 5.81
CA THR A 529 -17.85 3.11 6.55
C THR A 529 -18.82 2.40 7.48
N ALA A 530 -19.52 1.37 6.98
CA ALA A 530 -20.45 0.58 7.79
C ALA A 530 -19.72 -0.16 8.92
N LEU A 531 -18.57 -0.76 8.62
CA LEU A 531 -17.74 -1.43 9.61
C LEU A 531 -17.26 -0.48 10.70
N ALA A 532 -16.73 0.69 10.34
CA ALA A 532 -16.34 1.72 11.29
C ALA A 532 -17.53 2.16 12.16
N GLY A 533 -18.71 2.31 11.57
CA GLY A 533 -19.95 2.58 12.30
C GLY A 533 -20.32 1.49 13.31
N VAL A 534 -20.29 0.21 12.89
CA VAL A 534 -20.57 -0.93 13.78
C VAL A 534 -19.58 -0.99 14.94
N VAL A 535 -18.28 -0.83 14.66
CA VAL A 535 -17.24 -0.81 15.70
C VAL A 535 -17.45 0.36 16.67
N GLY A 536 -17.89 1.51 16.17
CA GLY A 536 -18.27 2.65 17.00
C GLY A 536 -19.45 2.36 17.92
N VAL A 537 -20.48 1.65 17.43
CA VAL A 537 -21.64 1.25 18.22
C VAL A 537 -21.27 0.19 19.26
N LEU A 538 -20.51 -0.84 18.89
CA LEU A 538 -20.06 -1.87 19.84
C LEU A 538 -19.22 -1.25 20.97
N GLY A 539 -18.30 -0.34 20.65
CA GLY A 539 -17.53 0.38 21.66
C GLY A 539 -18.38 1.26 22.59
N LEU A 540 -19.57 1.67 22.18
CA LEU A 540 -20.53 2.39 23.04
C LEU A 540 -21.23 1.44 24.03
N LEU A 541 -21.44 0.17 23.64
CA LEU A 541 -22.11 -0.84 24.46
C LEU A 541 -21.17 -1.41 25.55
N ASP A 542 -19.86 -1.50 25.28
CA ASP A 542 -18.87 -2.05 26.23
C ASP A 542 -18.45 -1.04 27.34
N ALA A 543 -18.64 0.27 27.14
CA ALA A 543 -18.29 1.31 28.12
C ALA A 543 -19.42 2.33 28.36
N PRO A 544 -20.56 1.92 28.94
CA PRO A 544 -21.75 2.78 29.10
C PRO A 544 -21.56 3.97 30.06
N SER A 545 -20.53 3.94 30.92
CA SER A 545 -20.26 5.00 31.91
C SER A 545 -19.63 6.27 31.33
N THR A 546 -19.16 6.24 30.07
CA THR A 546 -18.70 7.42 29.35
C THR A 546 -19.65 7.73 28.20
N PHE A 547 -20.53 8.73 28.36
CA PHE A 547 -21.28 9.35 27.25
C PHE A 547 -20.38 10.02 26.18
N ALA A 548 -19.05 9.91 26.31
CA ALA A 548 -18.13 10.24 25.25
C ALA A 548 -18.18 9.11 24.21
N LEU A 549 -18.78 9.37 23.04
CA LEU A 549 -18.56 8.55 21.85
C LEU A 549 -17.06 8.21 21.76
N PRO A 550 -16.66 6.95 21.49
CA PRO A 550 -15.30 6.72 21.04
C PRO A 550 -15.10 7.65 19.85
N ARG A 551 -14.21 8.65 19.99
CA ARG A 551 -14.13 9.75 19.01
C ARG A 551 -13.64 9.24 17.66
N TRP A 552 -12.81 8.19 17.66
CA TRP A 552 -12.11 7.69 16.48
C TRP A 552 -13.01 7.00 15.42
N PRO A 553 -14.04 6.18 15.73
CA PRO A 553 -14.92 5.59 14.71
C PRO A 553 -15.85 6.65 14.10
N ALA A 554 -16.33 7.62 14.90
CA ALA A 554 -17.10 8.75 14.39
C ALA A 554 -16.27 9.59 13.40
N VAL A 555 -15.00 9.83 13.73
CA VAL A 555 -14.02 10.50 12.86
C VAL A 555 -13.77 9.69 11.58
N LEU A 556 -13.61 8.36 11.68
CA LEU A 556 -13.48 7.48 10.52
C LEU A 556 -14.70 7.55 9.62
N VAL A 557 -15.93 7.49 10.16
CA VAL A 557 -17.16 7.62 9.38
C VAL A 557 -17.22 8.98 8.69
N LEU A 558 -16.92 10.07 9.41
CA LEU A 558 -16.90 11.43 8.86
C LEU A 558 -15.89 11.58 7.71
N MET A 559 -14.79 10.82 7.72
CA MET A 559 -13.79 10.81 6.64
C MET A 559 -14.14 9.89 5.49
N LEU A 560 -14.72 8.73 5.78
CA LEU A 560 -15.06 7.71 4.77
C LEU A 560 -16.27 8.13 3.93
N VAL A 561 -17.22 8.90 4.48
CA VAL A 561 -18.40 9.40 3.73
C VAL A 561 -17.99 10.30 2.55
N PRO A 562 -17.17 11.36 2.71
CA PRO A 562 -16.67 12.15 1.59
C PRO A 562 -15.90 11.31 0.56
N LEU A 563 -15.09 10.35 1.02
CA LEU A 563 -14.32 9.46 0.14
C LEU A 563 -15.24 8.57 -0.68
N LEU A 564 -16.27 8.00 -0.06
CA LEU A 564 -17.32 7.22 -0.71
C LEU A 564 -18.03 8.03 -1.78
N LEU A 565 -18.44 9.26 -1.48
CA LEU A 565 -19.10 10.14 -2.44
C LEU A 565 -18.18 10.51 -3.61
N ALA A 566 -16.90 10.77 -3.33
CA ALA A 566 -15.89 11.04 -4.35
C ALA A 566 -15.67 9.84 -5.28
N PHE A 567 -15.54 8.63 -4.73
CA PHE A 567 -15.36 7.40 -5.49
C PHE A 567 -16.63 6.99 -6.25
N HIS A 568 -17.81 7.12 -5.66
CA HIS A 568 -19.08 6.89 -6.35
C HIS A 568 -19.20 7.77 -7.58
N ARG A 569 -18.86 9.06 -7.43
CA ARG A 569 -18.84 10.00 -8.55
C ARG A 569 -17.76 9.65 -9.57
N PHE A 570 -16.58 9.22 -9.13
CA PHE A 570 -15.48 8.82 -9.99
C PHE A 570 -15.87 7.60 -10.83
N GLU A 571 -16.26 6.49 -10.20
CA GLU A 571 -16.57 5.21 -10.85
C GLU A 571 -17.76 5.31 -11.81
N ARG A 572 -18.82 6.06 -11.48
CA ARG A 572 -19.98 6.29 -12.38
C ARG A 572 -19.63 7.05 -13.68
N ARG A 573 -18.48 7.73 -13.73
CA ARG A 573 -18.05 8.51 -14.90
C ARG A 573 -17.11 7.74 -15.82
N PHE A 574 -16.68 6.53 -15.44
CA PHE A 574 -15.70 5.76 -16.21
C PHE A 574 -16.36 4.69 -17.06
N LEU A 575 -16.53 5.02 -18.33
CA LEU A 575 -16.71 3.99 -19.36
C LEU A 575 -15.33 3.42 -19.74
N PRO A 576 -15.18 2.08 -19.85
CA PRO A 576 -13.98 1.48 -20.39
C PRO A 576 -13.68 2.07 -21.78
N SER A 577 -12.61 2.87 -21.87
CA SER A 577 -12.18 3.38 -23.17
C SER A 577 -11.39 2.28 -23.89
N PRO A 578 -11.78 1.89 -25.12
CA PRO A 578 -11.04 0.92 -25.89
C PRO A 578 -9.61 1.42 -26.12
N CYS A 579 -8.65 0.50 -25.97
CA CYS A 579 -7.24 0.77 -26.28
C CYS A 579 -7.04 0.45 -27.77
N HIS A 580 -6.63 1.45 -28.55
CA HIS A 580 -6.40 1.33 -29.99
C HIS A 580 -4.92 1.48 -30.36
N THR A 581 -4.01 1.41 -29.38
CA THR A 581 -2.58 1.56 -29.67
C THR A 581 -2.06 0.33 -30.43
N ARG A 582 -1.20 0.58 -31.40
CA ARG A 582 -0.51 -0.48 -32.13
C ARG A 582 0.43 -1.22 -31.19
N GLU A 583 0.49 -2.54 -31.33
CA GLU A 583 1.39 -3.38 -30.55
C GLU A 583 2.82 -3.21 -31.08
N THR A 584 3.73 -2.74 -30.24
CA THR A 584 5.16 -2.60 -30.56
C THR A 584 6.04 -3.12 -29.43
N HIS A 585 7.34 -3.25 -29.66
CA HIS A 585 8.30 -3.60 -28.60
C HIS A 585 8.25 -2.61 -27.43
N ARG A 586 8.11 -1.30 -27.71
CA ARG A 586 7.96 -0.26 -26.68
C ARG A 586 6.65 -0.39 -25.91
N THR A 587 5.54 -0.70 -26.59
CA THR A 587 4.25 -0.95 -25.95
C THR A 587 4.33 -2.15 -25.00
N ARG A 588 4.95 -3.26 -25.44
CA ARG A 588 5.17 -4.45 -24.61
C ARG A 588 6.06 -4.17 -23.42
N LEU A 589 7.17 -3.48 -23.63
CA LEU A 589 8.11 -3.13 -22.58
C LEU A 589 7.44 -2.24 -21.51
N ALA A 590 6.79 -1.15 -21.93
CA ALA A 590 6.11 -0.24 -21.03
C ALA A 590 4.96 -0.95 -20.28
N ALA A 591 4.18 -1.80 -20.95
CA ALA A 591 3.13 -2.55 -20.28
C ALA A 591 3.69 -3.56 -19.28
N THR A 592 4.74 -4.30 -19.63
CA THR A 592 5.34 -5.34 -18.76
C THR A 592 5.99 -4.72 -17.53
N LEU A 593 6.84 -3.70 -17.72
CA LEU A 593 7.41 -2.93 -16.63
C LEU A 593 6.31 -2.28 -15.78
N GLY A 594 5.29 -1.72 -16.43
CA GLY A 594 4.16 -1.11 -15.74
C GLY A 594 3.41 -2.07 -14.82
N VAL A 595 3.22 -3.32 -15.24
CA VAL A 595 2.62 -4.35 -14.39
C VAL A 595 3.58 -4.80 -13.30
N GLY A 596 4.86 -5.02 -13.61
CA GLY A 596 5.86 -5.40 -12.62
C GLY A 596 5.96 -4.40 -11.47
N TYR A 597 6.14 -3.12 -11.79
CA TYR A 597 6.17 -2.02 -10.82
C TYR A 597 4.84 -1.85 -10.08
N GLY A 598 3.70 -2.03 -10.77
CA GLY A 598 2.39 -2.01 -10.13
C GLY A 598 2.20 -3.13 -9.10
N VAL A 599 2.64 -4.35 -9.43
CA VAL A 599 2.63 -5.52 -8.51
C VAL A 599 3.56 -5.27 -7.33
N LEU A 600 4.79 -4.80 -7.58
CA LEU A 600 5.76 -4.48 -6.53
C LEU A 600 5.20 -3.44 -5.56
N GLY A 601 4.60 -2.36 -6.06
CA GLY A 601 4.00 -1.34 -5.20
C GLY A 601 2.82 -1.87 -4.38
N VAL A 602 1.91 -2.62 -4.99
CA VAL A 602 0.74 -3.19 -4.28
C VAL A 602 1.16 -4.20 -3.22
N LEU A 603 2.02 -5.17 -3.56
CA LEU A 603 2.50 -6.18 -2.62
C LEU A 603 3.46 -5.60 -1.59
N GLY A 604 4.19 -4.54 -1.94
CA GLY A 604 5.00 -3.77 -1.01
C GLY A 604 4.15 -3.20 0.13
N PHE A 605 3.04 -2.52 -0.18
CA PHE A 605 2.12 -2.02 0.85
C PHE A 605 1.48 -3.13 1.70
N VAL A 606 1.38 -4.36 1.18
CA VAL A 606 0.90 -5.51 1.96
C VAL A 606 1.89 -5.88 3.05
N VAL A 607 3.20 -5.87 2.77
CA VAL A 607 4.24 -6.23 3.75
C VAL A 607 4.65 -5.05 4.63
N THR A 608 4.70 -3.84 4.10
CA THR A 608 5.09 -2.64 4.86
C THR A 608 3.94 -1.98 5.62
N GLY A 609 2.69 -2.32 5.30
CA GLY A 609 1.54 -1.51 5.71
C GLY A 609 1.65 -0.04 5.23
N PHE A 610 0.88 0.83 5.88
CA PHE A 610 0.86 2.28 5.62
C PHE A 610 1.55 3.11 6.71
N SER A 611 2.02 2.48 7.80
CA SER A 611 2.48 3.15 9.02
C SER A 611 4.00 3.37 9.11
N GLY A 612 4.75 3.14 8.03
CA GLY A 612 6.20 3.41 8.00
C GLY A 612 7.11 2.24 8.31
N THR A 613 6.56 1.03 8.51
CA THR A 613 7.37 -0.17 8.78
C THR A 613 8.09 -0.64 7.52
N THR A 614 9.41 -0.77 7.59
CA THR A 614 10.20 -1.45 6.56
C THR A 614 9.95 -2.95 6.62
N ALA A 615 9.84 -3.60 5.47
CA ALA A 615 9.65 -5.06 5.41
C ALA A 615 10.33 -5.64 4.18
N THR A 616 10.71 -6.91 4.26
CA THR A 616 11.32 -7.63 3.14
C THR A 616 10.23 -8.27 2.27
N LEU A 617 10.06 -7.77 1.05
CA LEU A 617 9.27 -8.40 0.01
C LEU A 617 10.15 -9.39 -0.78
N VAL A 618 10.04 -10.67 -0.45
CA VAL A 618 10.86 -11.77 -1.02
C VAL A 618 12.34 -11.59 -0.67
N VAL A 619 13.06 -10.74 -1.39
CA VAL A 619 14.48 -10.38 -1.19
C VAL A 619 14.71 -8.86 -1.25
N LEU A 620 13.65 -8.09 -1.46
CA LEU A 620 13.68 -6.63 -1.59
C LEU A 620 13.25 -6.01 -0.27
N ASP A 621 14.16 -5.32 0.41
CA ASP A 621 13.78 -4.46 1.52
C ASP A 621 13.07 -3.23 0.97
N VAL A 622 11.80 -3.10 1.32
CA VAL A 622 10.91 -2.06 0.84
C VAL A 622 10.35 -1.25 2.00
N ASP A 623 10.08 0.03 1.72
CA ASP A 623 9.39 0.96 2.61
C ASP A 623 8.16 1.56 1.91
N PRO A 624 7.22 2.19 2.64
CA PRO A 624 6.01 2.76 2.05
C PRO A 624 6.25 3.83 0.97
N LEU A 625 7.33 4.62 1.04
CA LEU A 625 7.65 5.60 -0.01
C LEU A 625 8.08 4.88 -1.28
N GLN A 626 8.98 3.92 -1.16
CA GLN A 626 9.40 3.10 -2.30
C GLN A 626 8.18 2.46 -2.95
N ASN A 627 7.31 1.83 -2.16
CA ASN A 627 6.07 1.21 -2.64
C ASN A 627 5.15 2.21 -3.37
N LEU A 628 5.07 3.44 -2.90
CA LEU A 628 4.35 4.52 -3.57
C LEU A 628 4.98 4.86 -4.94
N ILE A 629 6.32 4.97 -5.00
CA ILE A 629 7.08 5.20 -6.24
C ILE A 629 6.86 4.03 -7.22
N HIS A 630 7.01 2.77 -6.78
CA HIS A 630 6.77 1.59 -7.62
C HIS A 630 5.34 1.59 -8.15
N LEU A 631 4.34 1.83 -7.31
CA LEU A 631 2.93 1.86 -7.71
C LEU A 631 2.64 2.95 -8.76
N LEU A 632 3.17 4.16 -8.55
CA LEU A 632 3.00 5.30 -9.46
C LEU A 632 3.75 5.10 -10.77
N LEU A 633 4.97 4.56 -10.74
CA LEU A 633 5.74 4.23 -11.92
C LEU A 633 5.02 3.15 -12.75
N GLY A 634 4.48 2.13 -12.08
CA GLY A 634 3.68 1.09 -12.71
C GLY A 634 2.46 1.65 -13.44
N TRP A 635 1.73 2.51 -12.75
CA TRP A 635 0.57 3.22 -13.29
C TRP A 635 0.93 4.15 -14.45
N TYR A 636 2.02 4.89 -14.33
CA TYR A 636 2.54 5.78 -15.35
C TYR A 636 2.88 5.03 -16.64
N LEU A 637 3.65 3.96 -16.54
CA LEU A 637 4.07 3.15 -17.69
C LEU A 637 2.87 2.50 -18.40
N LEU A 638 1.90 1.98 -17.65
CA LEU A 638 0.64 1.48 -18.22
C LEU A 638 -0.15 2.59 -18.93
N HIS A 639 -0.16 3.79 -18.37
CA HIS A 639 -0.81 4.94 -18.99
C HIS A 639 -0.09 5.37 -20.29
N THR A 640 1.23 5.38 -20.32
CA THR A 640 2.00 5.74 -21.52
C THR A 640 1.83 4.70 -22.63
N ALA A 641 1.75 3.41 -22.27
CA ALA A 641 1.42 2.33 -23.20
C ALA A 641 -0.02 2.44 -23.73
N LYS A 642 -0.99 2.75 -22.85
CA LYS A 642 -2.40 2.92 -23.24
C LYS A 642 -2.63 4.15 -24.14
N SER A 643 -1.88 5.22 -23.92
CA SER A 643 -2.00 6.49 -24.68
C SER A 643 -1.14 6.52 -25.94
N GLY A 644 -0.23 5.56 -26.13
CA GLY A 644 0.76 5.57 -27.21
C GLY A 644 1.91 6.55 -26.99
N ALA A 645 1.97 7.23 -25.84
CA ALA A 645 3.07 8.14 -25.52
C ALA A 645 4.42 7.43 -25.38
N CYS A 646 4.43 6.11 -25.15
CA CYS A 646 5.63 5.27 -25.08
C CYS A 646 6.51 5.31 -26.35
N HIS A 647 6.03 5.86 -27.47
CA HIS A 647 6.84 6.08 -28.67
C HIS A 647 7.71 7.35 -28.61
N ARG A 648 7.49 8.23 -27.64
CA ARG A 648 8.26 9.46 -27.44
C ARG A 648 9.41 9.22 -26.46
N ARG A 649 10.42 10.09 -26.48
CA ARG A 649 11.58 10.00 -25.57
C ARG A 649 11.24 10.37 -24.12
N ARG A 650 10.41 11.40 -23.92
CA ARG A 650 10.11 11.97 -22.59
C ARG A 650 9.64 10.93 -21.57
N PRO A 651 8.73 9.99 -21.91
CA PRO A 651 8.29 9.03 -20.91
C PRO A 651 9.38 8.12 -20.38
N TRP A 652 10.30 7.72 -21.24
CA TRP A 652 11.41 6.87 -20.85
C TRP A 652 12.46 7.60 -20.01
N LEU A 653 12.73 8.88 -20.31
CA LEU A 653 13.59 9.71 -19.46
C LEU A 653 12.99 9.90 -18.05
N LEU A 654 11.67 10.11 -17.97
CA LEU A 654 10.97 10.17 -16.67
C LEU A 654 11.00 8.83 -15.93
N THR A 655 10.90 7.70 -16.64
CA THR A 655 11.08 6.37 -16.05
C THR A 655 12.50 6.16 -15.51
N ALA A 656 13.53 6.59 -16.24
CA ALA A 656 14.92 6.54 -15.78
C ALA A 656 15.11 7.39 -14.50
N LEU A 657 14.60 8.63 -14.50
CA LEU A 657 14.65 9.51 -13.33
C LEU A 657 13.91 8.91 -12.13
N ALA A 658 12.78 8.23 -12.36
CA ALA A 658 12.02 7.58 -11.29
C ALA A 658 12.73 6.39 -10.64
N CYS A 659 13.78 5.86 -11.28
CA CYS A 659 14.60 4.79 -10.71
C CYS A 659 15.73 5.30 -9.79
N VAL A 660 15.97 6.61 -9.74
CA VAL A 660 17.07 7.20 -8.93
C VAL A 660 16.78 7.19 -7.43
N PRO A 661 15.59 7.61 -6.92
CA PRO A 661 15.37 7.72 -5.47
C PRO A 661 15.61 6.42 -4.69
N PRO A 662 15.16 5.23 -5.16
CA PRO A 662 15.45 3.95 -4.48
C PRO A 662 16.95 3.60 -4.41
N LEU A 663 17.80 4.18 -5.26
CA LEU A 663 19.24 3.99 -5.27
C LEU A 663 19.99 4.92 -4.29
N LEU A 664 19.32 5.96 -3.79
CA LEU A 664 19.90 6.96 -2.88
C LEU A 664 19.69 6.63 -1.39
N VAL A 665 19.12 5.46 -1.09
CA VAL A 665 18.96 4.98 0.29
C VAL A 665 20.33 4.59 0.84
N LEU A 666 20.57 4.81 2.14
CA LEU A 666 21.88 4.62 2.78
C LEU A 666 22.43 3.18 2.67
N ARG A 667 21.55 2.17 2.61
CA ARG A 667 21.92 0.75 2.50
C ARG A 667 20.97 0.02 1.53
N PRO A 668 21.10 0.23 0.21
CA PRO A 668 20.24 -0.44 -0.74
C PRO A 668 20.70 -1.90 -0.91
N THR A 669 19.75 -2.83 -0.95
CA THR A 669 20.07 -4.24 -1.19
C THR A 669 20.53 -4.45 -2.64
N THR A 670 21.47 -5.37 -2.87
CA THR A 670 21.93 -5.75 -4.22
C THR A 670 20.79 -6.02 -5.21
N PRO A 671 19.72 -6.79 -4.87
CA PRO A 671 18.60 -6.99 -5.79
C PRO A 671 17.81 -5.71 -6.08
N MET A 672 17.67 -4.78 -5.12
CA MET A 672 17.02 -3.49 -5.35
C MET A 672 17.82 -2.63 -6.33
N VAL A 673 19.14 -2.57 -6.15
CA VAL A 673 20.04 -1.86 -7.06
C VAL A 673 19.96 -2.45 -8.47
N ALA A 674 20.05 -3.78 -8.60
CA ALA A 674 19.97 -4.45 -9.88
C ALA A 674 18.65 -4.16 -10.61
N LEU A 675 17.50 -4.25 -9.92
CA LEU A 675 16.18 -3.97 -10.48
C LEU A 675 16.09 -2.55 -11.09
N HIS A 676 16.54 -1.54 -10.35
CA HIS A 676 16.45 -0.15 -10.78
C HIS A 676 17.48 0.22 -11.83
N VAL A 677 18.72 -0.30 -11.75
CA VAL A 677 19.76 -0.08 -12.76
C VAL A 677 19.37 -0.70 -14.10
N VAL A 678 18.87 -1.95 -14.10
CA VAL A 678 18.41 -2.63 -15.33
C VAL A 678 17.24 -1.88 -15.95
N THR A 679 16.28 -1.44 -15.14
CA THR A 679 15.14 -0.65 -15.63
C THR A 679 15.59 0.69 -16.20
N MET A 680 16.51 1.38 -15.54
CA MET A 680 17.07 2.64 -16.00
C MET A 680 17.78 2.46 -17.35
N ALA A 681 18.62 1.43 -17.50
CA ALA A 681 19.27 1.10 -18.77
C ALA A 681 18.25 0.81 -19.89
N ALA A 682 17.24 -0.01 -19.61
CA ALA A 682 16.18 -0.33 -20.57
C ALA A 682 15.38 0.92 -20.98
N ALA A 683 15.11 1.83 -20.04
CA ALA A 683 14.44 3.08 -20.32
C ALA A 683 15.30 4.01 -21.18
N LEU A 684 16.58 4.17 -20.87
CA LEU A 684 17.50 4.97 -21.67
C LEU A 684 17.62 4.42 -23.11
N LEU A 685 17.73 3.10 -23.28
CA LEU A 685 17.71 2.46 -24.59
C LEU A 685 16.39 2.71 -25.34
N ALA A 686 15.25 2.62 -24.66
CA ALA A 686 13.95 2.89 -25.26
C ALA A 686 13.74 4.38 -25.62
N ALA A 687 14.47 5.30 -24.99
CA ALA A 687 14.47 6.73 -25.29
C ALA A 687 15.26 7.08 -26.57
N ILE A 688 16.14 6.20 -27.04
CA ILE A 688 16.92 6.42 -28.27
C ILE A 688 15.95 6.50 -29.46
N PRO A 689 16.02 7.54 -30.29
CA PRO A 689 15.20 7.62 -31.51
C PRO A 689 15.55 6.46 -32.44
N ASN A 690 14.54 5.73 -32.91
CA ASN A 690 14.73 4.73 -33.94
C ASN A 690 14.28 5.31 -35.29
N GLU A 691 14.93 5.00 -36.40
CA GLU A 691 14.65 5.61 -37.72
C GLU A 691 13.18 5.44 -38.16
N GLN A 692 12.55 4.33 -37.77
CA GLN A 692 11.11 4.10 -37.98
C GLN A 692 10.21 5.10 -37.23
N SER A 693 10.61 5.56 -36.04
CA SER A 693 9.87 6.60 -35.29
C SER A 693 9.99 7.98 -35.94
N ALA A 694 11.08 8.22 -36.69
CA ALA A 694 11.26 9.44 -37.46
C ALA A 694 10.42 9.45 -38.75
N ARG A 695 10.15 8.28 -39.35
CA ARG A 695 9.20 8.13 -40.47
C ARG A 695 7.75 8.28 -40.03
N ASP A 696 7.33 7.66 -38.93
CA ASP A 696 5.97 7.77 -38.38
C ASP A 696 5.61 9.18 -37.89
N GLN A 697 6.59 10.00 -37.48
CA GLN A 697 6.36 11.41 -37.14
C GLN A 697 6.20 12.33 -38.35
N ARG A 698 6.64 11.90 -39.55
CA ARG A 698 6.60 12.69 -40.78
C ARG A 698 5.37 12.43 -41.66
N GLN A 699 4.59 11.36 -41.42
CA GLN A 699 3.34 11.17 -42.17
C GLN A 699 2.25 12.12 -41.61
N PRO A 700 1.74 13.07 -42.42
CA PRO A 700 0.59 13.87 -42.03
C PRO A 700 -0.62 12.96 -41.82
N GLN A 701 -1.42 13.24 -40.79
CA GLN A 701 -2.69 12.58 -40.52
C GLN A 701 -3.72 12.97 -41.61
N HIS A 702 -3.61 12.42 -42.80
CA HIS A 702 -4.67 12.40 -43.80
C HIS A 702 -4.94 10.95 -44.19
N ALA A 703 -5.90 10.34 -43.50
CA ALA A 703 -6.75 9.24 -43.92
C ALA A 703 -7.91 9.12 -42.95
#